data_AF-A0A7V3D598-F1
#
_entry.id   AF-A0A7V3D598-F1
#
_cell.length_a   1.000
_cell.length_b   1.000
_cell.length_c   1.000
_cell.angle_alpha   90.00
_cell.angle_beta   90.00
_cell.angle_gamma   90.00
#
_symmetry.space_group_name_H-M   'P 1'
#
loop_
_entity.id
_entity.type
_entity.pdbx_description
1 polymer ?
#
loop_
_entity_poly.entity_id
_entity_poly.type
_entity_poly.pdbx_seq_one_letter_code
_entity_poly.pdbx_strand_id
1 'polypeptide(L)'
;MGQSANRQKPRPTDTLAVEELEVRQVLSGWTGLPSVEPVRFPILGDPRPFVGRILPFGPGPTRPLGDSASVDRPTITIDADWLAARGNGPYILDQANSTYILATDVRTAGTAFVVGAAGIVLDLNGHTITYGDAPPVQVRNGGFEEGQGRTVPGWDLSDARAASLAGNDSLLFGEQVLRLSHFRGIQRLVSDPIAIPKAGHSYTATVTPANPDSRSTLTLTVLDAITGRTLATGTSSAAFRGISAVAEFTPRTSNPVRLVITVTPPRGQADSLDLDNVTLTPSGDYGILAAASWDADIPGLVNLPDEARAASKKAAGFTVRNGSIVQGQADGYASSPLFFRGLRGFTVENVHTHATGTDTTSLDATYARDGIVVRGSTFEENIDLVTDRMKNHATLRLNDLRGDILVESNRFLGSPQAGVMLAANDRDSSARIVGNEFRQHAVVTNGYAIIVSAAHNFTLANNLIVPINGRGINLDGYNRGLLSRGEVFGNHVEVQETFNREYPTGLGATALRLRNAVGSQGPHRDLSIHDNVFIARTGPGQVPRAYGVRISYVNENGSMNEAGISLENNHISALATASVPGYRGRALALDRVDAGIDLRIARNLLESDDLPLAVAEGTDVRGAVLIANTYRESGPDHLPPAGTFDARERDSDDLFWSSHLTPTGGWRQILPR
;
A
#
# COMPACT_ATOMS: atom_id res chain seq x y z
N MET A 1 -2.51 51.06 31.56
CA MET A 1 -2.96 51.32 30.18
C MET A 1 -1.90 50.78 29.24
N GLY A 2 -2.29 49.93 28.28
CA GLY A 2 -1.52 49.58 27.08
C GLY A 2 -0.55 48.40 27.16
N GLN A 3 -1.05 47.16 27.02
CA GLN A 3 -0.23 46.04 26.50
C GLN A 3 -0.70 45.72 25.08
N SER A 4 0.23 45.86 24.12
CA SER A 4 -0.01 45.60 22.71
C SER A 4 -0.08 44.09 22.43
N ALA A 5 -1.22 43.63 21.93
CA ALA A 5 -1.39 42.28 21.42
C ALA A 5 -0.62 42.11 20.10
N ASN A 6 0.45 41.33 20.13
CA ASN A 6 1.18 40.93 18.94
C ASN A 6 0.45 39.73 18.31
N ARG A 7 -0.43 39.99 17.34
CA ARG A 7 -1.01 38.95 16.48
C ARG A 7 0.08 38.41 15.55
N GLN A 8 0.69 37.28 15.91
CA GLN A 8 1.44 36.47 14.95
C GLN A 8 0.46 35.97 13.88
N LYS A 9 0.67 36.38 12.63
CA LYS A 9 0.05 35.74 11.47
C LYS A 9 0.52 34.27 11.42
N PRO A 10 -0.38 33.31 11.13
CA PRO A 10 0.05 31.94 10.85
C PRO A 10 0.96 31.96 9.61
N ARG A 11 2.13 31.30 9.73
CA ARG A 11 3.02 31.10 8.58
C ARG A 11 2.38 30.09 7.63
N PRO A 12 2.58 30.22 6.30
CA PRO A 12 2.26 29.15 5.37
C PRO A 12 3.00 27.88 5.81
N THR A 13 2.29 26.76 5.89
CA THR A 13 2.89 25.45 6.13
C THR A 13 3.71 25.05 4.91
N ASP A 14 5.04 25.16 5.02
CA ASP A 14 5.97 24.63 4.01
C ASP A 14 5.76 23.12 3.88
N THR A 15 5.41 22.69 2.67
CA THR A 15 5.14 21.28 2.35
C THR A 15 6.38 20.40 2.62
N LEU A 16 7.58 20.98 2.50
CA LEU A 16 8.85 20.32 2.82
C LEU A 16 9.04 20.05 4.32
N ALA A 17 8.55 20.93 5.21
CA ALA A 17 8.70 20.76 6.65
C ALA A 17 7.86 19.59 7.20
N VAL A 18 6.77 19.25 6.52
CA VAL A 18 5.91 18.11 6.88
C VAL A 18 6.58 16.77 6.52
N GLU A 19 7.29 16.71 5.38
CA GLU A 19 8.09 15.55 4.95
C GLU A 19 9.37 15.41 5.81
N GLU A 20 10.05 16.51 6.17
CA GLU A 20 11.28 16.46 6.99
C GLU A 20 11.01 15.98 8.44
N LEU A 21 9.81 16.25 8.98
CA LEU A 21 9.39 15.73 10.29
C LEU A 21 9.25 14.20 10.31
N GLU A 22 8.96 13.57 9.16
CA GLU A 22 8.82 12.11 9.04
C GLU A 22 10.12 11.37 9.36
N VAL A 23 11.27 11.99 9.06
CA VAL A 23 12.59 11.38 9.26
C VAL A 23 12.96 11.29 10.74
N ARG A 24 12.57 12.29 11.55
CA ARG A 24 12.96 12.34 12.98
C ARG A 24 12.13 11.40 13.86
N GLN A 25 10.85 11.17 13.53
CA GLN A 25 9.96 10.36 14.37
C GLN A 25 10.08 8.85 14.12
N VAL A 26 10.48 8.40 12.92
CA VAL A 26 10.64 6.96 12.64
C VAL A 26 11.95 6.40 13.20
N LEU A 27 13.01 7.22 13.30
CA LEU A 27 14.29 6.77 13.87
C LEU A 27 14.21 6.35 15.34
N SER A 28 13.16 6.74 16.08
CA SER A 28 12.91 6.25 17.44
C SER A 28 12.14 4.92 17.54
N GLY A 29 11.57 4.42 16.44
CA GLY A 29 10.72 3.20 16.44
C GLY A 29 11.41 1.91 16.00
N TRP A 30 12.63 1.97 15.44
CA TRP A 30 13.29 0.85 14.75
C TRP A 30 14.71 0.54 15.28
N THR A 31 14.98 0.77 16.57
CA THR A 31 16.28 0.40 17.18
C THR A 31 16.31 -1.09 17.52
N GLY A 32 16.44 -1.95 16.51
CA GLY A 32 16.51 -3.41 16.68
C GLY A 32 17.50 -4.15 15.79
N LEU A 33 18.31 -3.45 14.97
CA LEU A 33 19.32 -4.10 14.13
C LEU A 33 20.71 -4.08 14.80
N PRO A 34 21.45 -5.21 14.82
CA PRO A 34 22.83 -5.23 15.30
C PRO A 34 23.72 -4.40 14.38
N SER A 35 24.58 -3.57 14.98
CA SER A 35 25.57 -2.75 14.27
C SER A 35 26.53 -3.65 13.49
N VAL A 36 26.52 -3.55 12.17
CA VAL A 36 27.55 -4.16 11.30
C VAL A 36 28.68 -3.15 11.16
N GLU A 37 29.91 -3.54 11.50
CA GLU A 37 31.10 -2.71 11.36
C GLU A 37 31.37 -2.33 9.90
N PRO A 38 31.90 -1.13 9.62
CA PRO A 38 32.22 -0.70 8.27
C PRO A 38 33.46 -1.44 7.74
N VAL A 39 33.25 -2.26 6.72
CA VAL A 39 34.31 -2.84 5.89
C VAL A 39 34.98 -1.71 5.08
N ARG A 40 36.28 -1.49 5.30
CA ARG A 40 37.10 -0.56 4.51
C ARG A 40 37.53 -1.22 3.19
N PHE A 41 37.24 -0.59 2.06
CA PHE A 41 37.77 -0.98 0.75
C PHE A 41 39.00 -0.15 0.38
N PRO A 42 40.00 -0.73 -0.31
CA PRO A 42 41.11 0.02 -0.86
C PRO A 42 40.71 0.74 -2.16
N ILE A 43 41.16 1.98 -2.29
CA ILE A 43 41.06 2.80 -3.49
C ILE A 43 42.08 2.28 -4.51
N LEU A 44 41.62 1.87 -5.69
CA LEU A 44 42.44 1.66 -6.88
C LEU A 44 41.83 2.46 -8.04
N GLY A 45 42.66 3.29 -8.66
CA GLY A 45 42.27 4.30 -9.62
C GLY A 45 42.35 3.88 -11.09
N ASP A 46 41.81 4.78 -11.91
CA ASP A 46 42.22 5.24 -13.25
C ASP A 46 40.99 5.40 -14.17
N PRO A 47 40.58 6.64 -14.52
CA PRO A 47 39.41 6.88 -15.36
C PRO A 47 39.82 6.89 -16.84
N ARG A 48 39.28 5.96 -17.63
CA ARG A 48 39.26 6.09 -19.10
C ARG A 48 37.86 6.49 -19.57
N PRO A 49 37.74 7.38 -20.58
CA PRO A 49 36.44 7.84 -21.06
C PRO A 49 35.77 6.75 -21.90
N PHE A 50 34.54 6.40 -21.53
CA PHE A 50 33.64 5.55 -22.32
C PHE A 50 32.97 6.41 -23.41
N VAL A 51 33.25 6.13 -24.68
CA VAL A 51 32.51 6.68 -25.81
C VAL A 51 31.38 5.71 -26.14
N GLY A 52 30.16 6.02 -25.67
CA GLY A 52 28.96 5.23 -25.90
C GLY A 52 28.42 5.37 -27.32
N ARG A 53 28.46 4.28 -28.09
CA ARG A 53 27.74 4.13 -29.36
C ARG A 53 26.34 3.59 -29.03
N ILE A 54 25.32 4.41 -29.27
CA ILE A 54 23.91 4.02 -29.10
C ILE A 54 23.58 2.95 -30.15
N LEU A 55 23.31 1.72 -29.72
CA LEU A 55 22.67 0.69 -30.52
C LEU A 55 21.19 0.62 -30.15
N PRO A 56 20.27 0.43 -31.12
CA PRO A 56 18.86 0.24 -30.83
C PRO A 56 18.65 -1.09 -30.11
N PHE A 57 18.20 -1.03 -28.86
CA PHE A 57 17.75 -2.20 -28.11
C PHE A 57 16.35 -2.60 -28.63
N GLY A 58 16.29 -3.65 -29.43
CA GLY A 58 15.06 -4.45 -29.55
C GLY A 58 14.78 -5.15 -28.22
N PRO A 59 13.54 -5.62 -27.97
CA PRO A 59 13.24 -6.42 -26.79
C PRO A 59 14.24 -7.57 -26.72
N GLY A 60 15.10 -7.54 -25.69
CA GLY A 60 16.08 -8.58 -25.48
C GLY A 60 15.36 -9.94 -25.45
N PRO A 61 15.96 -11.01 -25.99
CA PRO A 61 15.32 -12.32 -25.95
C PRO A 61 14.99 -12.64 -24.50
N THR A 62 13.71 -12.69 -24.17
CA THR A 62 13.23 -13.32 -22.95
C THR A 62 13.64 -14.77 -23.11
N ARG A 63 14.78 -15.14 -22.51
CA ARG A 63 15.15 -16.54 -22.38
C ARG A 63 13.95 -17.18 -21.70
N PRO A 64 13.20 -18.08 -22.36
CA PRO A 64 12.09 -18.75 -21.70
C PRO A 64 12.71 -19.37 -20.46
N LEU A 65 12.22 -19.00 -19.28
CA LEU A 65 12.47 -19.79 -18.08
C LEU A 65 11.96 -21.17 -18.47
N GLY A 66 12.88 -22.05 -18.85
CA GLY A 66 12.59 -23.16 -19.74
C GLY A 66 11.41 -23.93 -19.19
N ASP A 67 10.42 -24.20 -20.04
CA ASP A 67 9.33 -25.12 -19.74
C ASP A 67 9.95 -26.33 -19.09
N SER A 68 9.80 -26.42 -17.77
CA SER A 68 10.44 -27.46 -16.99
C SER A 68 9.93 -28.75 -17.57
N ALA A 69 10.82 -29.53 -18.18
CA ALA A 69 10.49 -30.83 -18.77
C ALA A 69 9.50 -31.52 -17.85
N SER A 70 8.35 -31.93 -18.39
CA SER A 70 7.26 -32.56 -17.63
C SER A 70 7.84 -33.69 -16.78
N VAL A 71 8.12 -33.39 -15.51
CA VAL A 71 8.45 -34.40 -14.52
C VAL A 71 7.13 -35.04 -14.18
N ASP A 72 7.05 -36.37 -14.30
CA ASP A 72 5.88 -37.12 -13.86
C ASP A 72 5.73 -36.93 -12.34
N ARG A 73 4.76 -36.09 -11.95
CA ARG A 73 4.47 -35.74 -10.55
C ARG A 73 3.24 -36.52 -10.10
N PRO A 74 3.27 -37.19 -8.93
CA PRO A 74 2.06 -37.78 -8.36
C PRO A 74 0.94 -36.75 -8.32
N THR A 75 -0.22 -37.13 -8.82
CA THR A 75 -1.41 -36.26 -8.84
C THR A 75 -2.35 -36.67 -7.71
N ILE A 76 -2.78 -35.70 -6.92
CA ILE A 76 -3.68 -35.88 -5.78
C ILE A 76 -4.90 -34.99 -6.01
N THR A 77 -6.07 -35.60 -6.13
CA THR A 77 -7.32 -34.86 -6.27
C THR A 77 -7.85 -34.46 -4.90
N ILE A 78 -8.18 -33.17 -4.74
CA ILE A 78 -8.86 -32.61 -3.57
C ILE A 78 -10.33 -32.46 -3.95
N ASP A 79 -11.09 -33.52 -3.70
CA ASP A 79 -12.55 -33.55 -3.81
C ASP A 79 -13.22 -33.46 -2.43
N ALA A 80 -14.56 -33.55 -2.41
CA ALA A 80 -15.33 -33.48 -1.17
C ALA A 80 -14.97 -34.60 -0.18
N ASP A 81 -14.67 -35.81 -0.66
CA ASP A 81 -14.31 -36.96 0.18
C ASP A 81 -12.92 -36.75 0.82
N TRP A 82 -11.97 -36.21 0.05
CA TRP A 82 -10.63 -35.86 0.54
C TRP A 82 -10.69 -34.81 1.67
N LEU A 83 -11.55 -33.81 1.51
CA LEU A 83 -11.79 -32.74 2.50
C LEU A 83 -12.48 -33.30 3.75
N ALA A 84 -13.56 -34.07 3.57
CA ALA A 84 -14.30 -34.67 4.68
C ALA A 84 -13.42 -35.59 5.53
N ALA A 85 -12.51 -36.34 4.90
CA ALA A 85 -11.55 -37.20 5.59
C ALA A 85 -10.52 -36.44 6.46
N ARG A 86 -10.33 -35.13 6.22
CA ARG A 86 -9.36 -34.27 6.94
C ARG A 86 -10.01 -33.24 7.86
N GLY A 87 -11.34 -33.09 7.81
CA GLY A 87 -12.09 -32.19 8.68
C GLY A 87 -12.03 -30.71 8.27
N ASN A 88 -12.11 -29.82 9.27
CA ASN A 88 -12.39 -28.40 9.09
C ASN A 88 -11.13 -27.54 8.87
N GLY A 89 -10.17 -28.01 8.07
CA GLY A 89 -8.92 -27.30 7.77
C GLY A 89 -8.09 -26.87 9.02
N PRO A 90 -6.94 -26.19 8.80
CA PRO A 90 -6.29 -26.02 7.51
C PRO A 90 -5.90 -27.37 6.90
N TYR A 91 -5.95 -27.47 5.58
CA TYR A 91 -5.55 -28.66 4.83
C TYR A 91 -4.05 -28.63 4.55
N ILE A 92 -3.33 -29.67 4.96
CA ILE A 92 -1.88 -29.76 4.79
C ILE A 92 -1.55 -30.44 3.45
N LEU A 93 -0.73 -29.78 2.64
CA LEU A 93 -0.17 -30.33 1.40
C LEU A 93 1.24 -30.86 1.70
N ASP A 94 1.38 -32.16 1.98
CA ASP A 94 2.58 -32.76 2.57
C ASP A 94 3.35 -33.74 1.66
N GLN A 95 2.89 -33.97 0.43
CA GLN A 95 3.58 -34.85 -0.52
C GLN A 95 4.51 -34.03 -1.42
N ALA A 96 5.82 -34.20 -1.21
CA ALA A 96 6.84 -33.52 -2.00
C ALA A 96 6.71 -33.86 -3.50
N ASN A 97 7.04 -32.89 -4.36
CA ASN A 97 7.03 -33.03 -5.82
C ASN A 97 5.69 -33.54 -6.39
N SER A 98 4.57 -33.22 -5.73
CA SER A 98 3.24 -33.66 -6.14
C SER A 98 2.41 -32.50 -6.67
N THR A 99 1.42 -32.83 -7.49
CA THR A 99 0.40 -31.90 -8.00
C THR A 99 -0.91 -32.18 -7.29
N TYR A 100 -1.38 -31.21 -6.51
CA TYR A 100 -2.72 -31.21 -5.92
C TYR A 100 -3.67 -30.47 -6.86
N ILE A 101 -4.78 -31.10 -7.22
CA ILE A 101 -5.78 -30.53 -8.14
C ILE A 101 -7.10 -30.41 -7.38
N LEU A 102 -7.65 -29.19 -7.28
CA LEU A 102 -9.00 -29.00 -6.74
C LEU A 102 -10.05 -29.58 -7.70
N ALA A 103 -11.01 -30.32 -7.15
CA ALA A 103 -12.20 -30.80 -7.86
C ALA A 103 -13.51 -30.26 -7.24
N THR A 104 -13.39 -29.39 -6.23
CA THR A 104 -14.48 -28.72 -5.55
C THR A 104 -13.96 -27.41 -4.95
N ASP A 105 -14.86 -26.46 -4.73
CA ASP A 105 -14.56 -25.27 -3.94
C ASP A 105 -14.27 -25.65 -2.48
N VAL A 106 -13.41 -24.87 -1.84
CA VAL A 106 -12.95 -25.09 -0.46
C VAL A 106 -13.35 -23.90 0.38
N ARG A 107 -13.93 -24.13 1.56
CA ARG A 107 -14.34 -23.06 2.48
C ARG A 107 -13.91 -23.37 3.91
N THR A 108 -13.17 -22.46 4.53
CA THR A 108 -12.65 -22.61 5.90
C THR A 108 -12.91 -21.37 6.74
N ALA A 109 -13.20 -21.57 8.02
CA ALA A 109 -13.45 -20.47 8.96
C ALA A 109 -12.18 -19.63 9.27
N GLY A 110 -10.99 -20.21 9.11
CA GLY A 110 -9.69 -19.53 9.25
C GLY A 110 -8.79 -19.88 8.07
N THR A 111 -7.50 -20.14 8.32
CA THR A 111 -6.54 -20.55 7.28
C THR A 111 -7.01 -21.77 6.49
N ALA A 112 -6.96 -21.72 5.15
CA ALA A 112 -7.44 -22.81 4.29
C ALA A 112 -6.38 -23.88 4.02
N PHE A 113 -5.21 -23.50 3.50
CA PHE A 113 -4.13 -24.45 3.18
C PHE A 113 -2.80 -24.10 3.83
N VAL A 114 -2.04 -25.15 4.18
CA VAL A 114 -0.63 -25.06 4.60
C VAL A 114 0.24 -25.94 3.71
N VAL A 115 1.24 -25.34 3.08
CA VAL A 115 2.21 -26.05 2.24
C VAL A 115 3.26 -26.71 3.14
N GLY A 116 3.25 -28.04 3.18
CA GLY A 116 4.02 -28.86 4.10
C GLY A 116 5.18 -29.64 3.48
N ALA A 117 5.45 -29.48 2.19
CA ALA A 117 6.59 -30.10 1.51
C ALA A 117 7.08 -29.26 0.31
N ALA A 118 8.23 -29.66 -0.24
CA ALA A 118 8.86 -28.97 -1.37
C ALA A 118 8.33 -29.44 -2.73
N GLY A 119 8.38 -28.58 -3.74
CA GLY A 119 8.04 -28.90 -5.13
C GLY A 119 6.55 -29.10 -5.39
N ILE A 120 5.69 -28.59 -4.52
CA ILE A 120 4.24 -28.74 -4.61
C ILE A 120 3.68 -27.81 -5.70
N VAL A 121 2.77 -28.35 -6.51
CA VAL A 121 1.85 -27.57 -7.35
C VAL A 121 0.46 -27.69 -6.74
N LEU A 122 -0.18 -26.56 -6.48
CA LEU A 122 -1.62 -26.48 -6.22
C LEU A 122 -2.30 -25.89 -7.46
N ASP A 123 -2.93 -26.75 -8.24
CA ASP A 123 -3.77 -26.36 -9.37
C ASP A 123 -5.21 -26.18 -8.86
N LEU A 124 -5.68 -24.94 -8.84
CA LEU A 124 -7.02 -24.60 -8.41
C LEU A 124 -8.07 -25.05 -9.43
N ASN A 125 -7.67 -25.35 -10.68
CA ASN A 125 -8.53 -25.96 -11.71
C ASN A 125 -9.91 -25.26 -11.87
N GLY A 126 -9.92 -23.93 -11.80
CA GLY A 126 -11.11 -23.08 -11.89
C GLY A 126 -11.92 -22.94 -10.60
N HIS A 127 -11.55 -23.62 -9.52
CA HIS A 127 -12.25 -23.58 -8.24
C HIS A 127 -11.82 -22.40 -7.36
N THR A 128 -12.65 -22.15 -6.34
CA THR A 128 -12.44 -21.09 -5.35
C THR A 128 -12.07 -21.64 -3.98
N ILE A 129 -11.05 -21.05 -3.37
CA ILE A 129 -10.74 -21.18 -1.95
C ILE A 129 -11.30 -19.95 -1.22
N THR A 130 -12.27 -20.13 -0.32
CA THR A 130 -12.70 -19.09 0.62
C THR A 130 -12.11 -19.36 2.01
N TYR A 131 -11.27 -18.45 2.49
CA TYR A 131 -10.62 -18.56 3.81
C TYR A 131 -11.13 -17.47 4.75
N GLY A 132 -10.93 -17.61 6.07
CA GLY A 132 -11.40 -16.60 7.02
C GLY A 132 -12.92 -16.40 6.94
N ASP A 133 -13.67 -17.48 6.77
CA ASP A 133 -15.13 -17.42 6.58
C ASP A 133 -15.94 -17.58 7.87
N ALA A 134 -15.31 -17.41 9.03
CA ALA A 134 -16.05 -17.34 10.28
C ALA A 134 -17.05 -16.17 10.25
N PRO A 135 -18.20 -16.27 10.96
CA PRO A 135 -19.10 -15.14 11.12
C PRO A 135 -18.35 -13.89 11.65
N PRO A 136 -18.62 -12.69 11.12
CA PRO A 136 -17.95 -11.48 11.56
C PRO A 136 -18.21 -11.20 13.03
N VAL A 137 -17.17 -10.73 13.73
CA VAL A 137 -17.31 -10.26 15.11
C VAL A 137 -17.92 -8.86 15.07
N GLN A 138 -19.05 -8.69 15.74
CA GLN A 138 -19.83 -7.46 15.67
C GLN A 138 -19.49 -6.51 16.83
N VAL A 139 -18.91 -5.36 16.51
CA VAL A 139 -18.81 -4.23 17.44
C VAL A 139 -20.03 -3.34 17.22
N ARG A 140 -20.95 -3.33 18.18
CA ARG A 140 -22.17 -2.52 18.07
C ARG A 140 -21.81 -1.06 17.86
N ASN A 141 -22.30 -0.47 16.77
CA ASN A 141 -22.07 0.92 16.40
C ASN A 141 -20.58 1.31 16.42
N GLY A 142 -19.72 0.44 15.90
CA GLY A 142 -18.26 0.67 15.86
C GLY A 142 -17.86 1.86 14.97
N GLY A 143 -18.65 2.17 13.93
CA GLY A 143 -18.48 3.35 13.08
C GLY A 143 -19.25 4.59 13.54
N PHE A 144 -19.90 4.56 14.72
CA PHE A 144 -20.61 5.71 15.27
C PHE A 144 -21.70 6.35 14.38
N GLU A 145 -22.29 5.58 13.47
CA GLU A 145 -23.34 6.03 12.55
C GLU A 145 -24.76 6.00 13.16
N GLU A 146 -24.91 5.40 14.35
CA GLU A 146 -26.18 5.34 15.06
C GLU A 146 -26.19 6.25 16.31
N GLY A 147 -27.29 7.00 16.49
CA GLY A 147 -27.54 7.78 17.70
C GLY A 147 -27.66 9.28 17.45
N GLN A 148 -27.57 10.07 18.53
CA GLN A 148 -27.53 11.53 18.45
C GLN A 148 -26.87 12.13 19.71
N GLY A 149 -26.00 13.12 19.50
CA GLY A 149 -25.34 13.83 20.60
C GLY A 149 -24.55 12.87 21.49
N ARG A 150 -24.91 12.76 22.77
CA ARG A 150 -24.25 11.86 23.74
C ARG A 150 -24.87 10.46 23.83
N THR A 151 -25.93 10.20 23.08
CA THR A 151 -26.60 8.90 23.04
C THR A 151 -26.01 8.10 21.90
N VAL A 152 -25.05 7.23 22.22
CA VAL A 152 -24.33 6.38 21.27
C VAL A 152 -24.61 4.92 21.65
N PRO A 153 -25.56 4.23 20.97
CA PRO A 153 -25.89 2.85 21.29
C PRO A 153 -24.66 1.96 21.28
N GLY A 154 -24.55 1.05 22.26
CA GLY A 154 -23.39 0.16 22.38
C GLY A 154 -22.19 0.73 23.15
N TRP A 155 -22.26 1.99 23.59
CA TRP A 155 -21.13 2.70 24.19
C TRP A 155 -21.54 3.47 25.46
N ASP A 156 -20.78 3.26 26.54
CA ASP A 156 -20.85 4.07 27.75
C ASP A 156 -19.87 5.25 27.66
N LEU A 157 -20.43 6.46 27.70
CA LEU A 157 -19.72 7.74 27.61
C LEU A 157 -19.73 8.51 28.94
N SER A 158 -20.07 7.87 30.06
CA SER A 158 -20.16 8.51 31.38
C SER A 158 -18.83 9.16 31.82
N ASP A 159 -17.70 8.54 31.49
CA ASP A 159 -16.34 9.03 31.73
C ASP A 159 -15.73 9.78 30.52
N ALA A 160 -16.53 10.06 29.48
CA ALA A 160 -16.14 10.85 28.32
C ALA A 160 -17.13 12.01 28.11
N ARG A 161 -17.13 12.96 29.05
CA ARG A 161 -18.10 14.09 29.09
C ARG A 161 -18.00 15.03 27.89
N ALA A 162 -16.87 15.03 27.19
CA ALA A 162 -16.66 15.84 25.99
C ALA A 162 -17.01 15.12 24.68
N ALA A 163 -17.36 13.83 24.74
CA ALA A 163 -17.70 13.03 23.56
C ALA A 163 -19.15 13.25 23.11
N SER A 164 -19.37 13.42 21.81
CA SER A 164 -20.68 13.42 21.17
C SER A 164 -20.57 13.11 19.68
N LEU A 165 -21.61 12.53 19.07
CA LEU A 165 -21.68 12.39 17.62
C LEU A 165 -21.71 13.76 16.94
N ALA A 166 -20.96 13.87 15.84
CA ALA A 166 -20.87 15.06 14.99
C ALA A 166 -20.72 14.62 13.52
N GLY A 167 -20.96 15.54 12.59
CA GLY A 167 -20.70 15.27 11.18
C GLY A 167 -19.21 15.03 10.90
N ASN A 168 -18.92 14.15 9.95
CA ASN A 168 -17.56 13.79 9.55
C ASN A 168 -16.91 14.88 8.67
N ASP A 169 -16.14 15.78 9.28
CA ASP A 169 -15.31 16.78 8.59
C ASP A 169 -13.81 16.40 8.59
N SER A 170 -13.45 15.29 9.26
CA SER A 170 -12.07 14.80 9.44
C SER A 170 -11.67 13.74 8.40
N LEU A 171 -12.52 13.47 7.40
CA LEU A 171 -12.31 12.45 6.36
C LEU A 171 -12.11 11.04 6.96
N LEU A 172 -12.79 10.77 8.07
CA LEU A 172 -12.95 9.42 8.61
C LEU A 172 -14.03 8.68 7.80
N PHE A 173 -14.68 7.68 8.37
CA PHE A 173 -15.61 6.81 7.66
C PHE A 173 -17.04 7.34 7.81
N GLY A 174 -17.91 6.94 6.88
CA GLY A 174 -19.34 7.28 6.90
C GLY A 174 -19.66 8.78 7.04
N GLU A 175 -20.83 9.07 7.61
CA GLU A 175 -21.37 10.43 7.72
C GLU A 175 -21.08 11.08 9.07
N GLN A 176 -20.84 10.27 10.11
CA GLN A 176 -20.68 10.73 11.48
C GLN A 176 -19.39 10.23 12.12
N VAL A 177 -18.92 10.97 13.12
CA VAL A 177 -17.77 10.59 13.94
C VAL A 177 -18.09 10.81 15.40
N LEU A 178 -17.39 10.10 16.29
CA LEU A 178 -17.44 10.41 17.70
C LEU A 178 -16.41 11.50 18.04
N ARG A 179 -16.90 12.72 18.20
CA ARG A 179 -16.08 13.90 18.44
C ARG A 179 -15.89 14.16 19.93
N LEU A 180 -14.64 14.25 20.37
CA LEU A 180 -14.27 14.74 21.70
C LEU A 180 -13.82 16.20 21.59
N SER A 181 -14.62 17.13 22.10
CA SER A 181 -14.38 18.57 21.92
C SER A 181 -13.80 19.26 23.15
N HIS A 182 -12.72 20.01 22.96
CA HIS A 182 -12.16 20.96 23.95
C HIS A 182 -11.95 20.37 25.37
N PHE A 183 -11.54 19.11 25.45
CA PHE A 183 -11.37 18.43 26.74
C PHE A 183 -10.00 18.71 27.37
N ARG A 184 -9.96 18.80 28.70
CA ARG A 184 -8.73 19.03 29.49
C ARG A 184 -8.33 17.85 30.37
N GLY A 185 -9.26 16.91 30.57
CA GLY A 185 -9.08 15.71 31.38
C GLY A 185 -9.17 14.46 30.51
N ILE A 186 -8.71 13.34 31.06
CA ILE A 186 -8.81 12.03 30.40
C ILE A 186 -10.28 11.77 30.04
N GLN A 187 -10.50 11.28 28.82
CA GLN A 187 -11.80 10.81 28.35
C GLN A 187 -11.73 9.29 28.22
N ARG A 188 -12.74 8.58 28.75
CA ARG A 188 -12.81 7.12 28.70
C ARG A 188 -14.17 6.67 28.17
N LEU A 189 -14.13 5.82 27.15
CA LEU A 189 -15.29 5.23 26.50
C LEU A 189 -15.22 3.72 26.68
N VAL A 190 -16.36 3.08 26.92
CA VAL A 190 -16.43 1.63 27.15
C VAL A 190 -17.52 1.02 26.29
N SER A 191 -17.18 0.02 25.47
CA SER A 191 -18.19 -0.71 24.69
C SER A 191 -19.05 -1.62 25.56
N ASP A 192 -20.22 -1.99 25.06
CA ASP A 192 -20.95 -3.18 25.50
C ASP A 192 -20.07 -4.45 25.36
N PRO A 193 -20.37 -5.55 26.08
CA PRO A 193 -19.68 -6.81 25.89
C PRO A 193 -19.83 -7.34 24.46
N ILE A 194 -18.71 -7.75 23.86
CA ILE A 194 -18.62 -8.29 22.50
C ILE A 194 -18.28 -9.78 22.59
N ALA A 195 -19.06 -10.62 21.91
CA ALA A 195 -18.83 -12.06 21.91
C ALA A 195 -17.54 -12.41 21.14
N ILE A 196 -16.75 -13.34 21.69
CA ILE A 196 -15.58 -13.92 21.01
C ILE A 196 -15.95 -15.34 20.56
N PRO A 197 -15.94 -15.63 19.24
CA PRO A 197 -16.39 -16.93 18.74
C PRO A 197 -15.51 -18.11 19.19
N LYS A 198 -14.20 -17.92 19.28
CA LYS A 198 -13.23 -19.00 19.49
C LYS A 198 -12.08 -18.59 20.40
N ALA A 199 -11.85 -19.35 21.47
CA ALA A 199 -10.65 -19.25 22.30
C ALA A 199 -9.41 -19.80 21.56
N GLY A 200 -8.23 -19.30 21.90
CA GLY A 200 -6.96 -19.73 21.30
C GLY A 200 -6.75 -19.27 19.85
N HIS A 201 -7.65 -18.44 19.32
CA HIS A 201 -7.52 -17.81 18.00
C HIS A 201 -7.14 -16.33 18.17
N SER A 202 -6.40 -15.76 17.22
CA SER A 202 -5.91 -14.38 17.31
C SER A 202 -6.97 -13.41 16.85
N TYR A 203 -7.10 -12.30 17.58
CA TYR A 203 -7.98 -11.20 17.25
C TYR A 203 -7.23 -9.88 17.33
N THR A 204 -7.72 -8.91 16.58
CA THR A 204 -7.21 -7.54 16.60
C THR A 204 -8.36 -6.58 16.78
N ALA A 205 -8.24 -5.68 17.75
CA ALA A 205 -9.13 -4.53 17.89
C ALA A 205 -8.44 -3.27 17.37
N THR A 206 -9.18 -2.42 16.66
CA THR A 206 -8.67 -1.11 16.18
C THR A 206 -9.61 0.03 16.53
N VAL A 207 -9.08 1.25 16.60
CA VAL A 207 -9.86 2.49 16.55
C VAL A 207 -9.06 3.54 15.81
N THR A 208 -9.70 4.25 14.88
CA THR A 208 -9.04 5.23 14.01
C THR A 208 -9.35 6.65 14.48
N PRO A 209 -8.34 7.41 14.94
CA PRO A 209 -8.51 8.82 15.27
C PRO A 209 -8.27 9.72 14.06
N ALA A 210 -8.78 10.95 14.07
CA ALA A 210 -8.23 12.02 13.24
C ALA A 210 -8.46 13.38 13.89
N ASN A 211 -7.45 14.25 13.82
CA ASN A 211 -7.52 15.71 13.97
C ASN A 211 -6.08 16.24 13.85
N PRO A 212 -5.70 16.95 12.76
CA PRO A 212 -4.32 17.40 12.53
C PRO A 212 -3.72 18.27 13.65
N ASP A 213 -4.57 18.98 14.38
CA ASP A 213 -4.17 19.87 15.48
C ASP A 213 -4.05 19.13 16.81
N SER A 214 -4.57 17.90 16.90
CA SER A 214 -4.54 17.13 18.14
C SER A 214 -3.12 16.78 18.57
N ARG A 215 -2.92 16.73 19.88
CA ARG A 215 -1.67 16.28 20.52
C ARG A 215 -1.97 15.22 21.58
N SER A 216 -3.18 14.67 21.56
CA SER A 216 -3.63 13.67 22.51
C SER A 216 -2.98 12.32 22.27
N THR A 217 -2.78 11.57 23.35
CA THR A 217 -2.49 10.13 23.27
C THR A 217 -3.80 9.37 23.24
N LEU A 218 -3.90 8.44 22.28
CA LEU A 218 -5.03 7.51 22.15
C LEU A 218 -4.56 6.09 22.49
N THR A 219 -5.23 5.46 23.45
CA THR A 219 -4.99 4.08 23.85
C THR A 219 -6.27 3.27 23.74
N LEU A 220 -6.20 2.10 23.10
CA LEU A 220 -7.25 1.09 23.02
C LEU A 220 -6.87 -0.09 23.92
N THR A 221 -7.77 -0.49 24.81
CA THR A 221 -7.56 -1.63 25.70
C THR A 221 -8.67 -2.65 25.54
N VAL A 222 -8.31 -3.92 25.42
CA VAL A 222 -9.25 -5.04 25.38
C VAL A 222 -9.31 -5.67 26.77
N LEU A 223 -10.50 -5.70 27.37
CA LEU A 223 -10.75 -6.33 28.67
C LEU A 223 -11.55 -7.62 28.49
N ASP A 224 -11.23 -8.66 29.24
CA ASP A 224 -12.15 -9.77 29.46
C ASP A 224 -13.35 -9.24 30.28
N ALA A 225 -14.56 -9.32 29.73
CA ALA A 225 -15.73 -8.65 30.29
C ALA A 225 -16.26 -9.31 31.57
N ILE A 226 -15.83 -10.55 31.88
CA ILE A 226 -16.25 -11.29 33.07
C ILE A 226 -15.28 -11.05 34.23
N THR A 227 -13.98 -11.14 33.94
CA THR A 227 -12.91 -11.03 34.95
C THR A 227 -12.39 -9.60 35.12
N GLY A 228 -12.67 -8.71 34.17
CA GLY A 228 -12.13 -7.35 34.12
C GLY A 228 -10.63 -7.29 33.77
N ARG A 229 -10.00 -8.43 33.46
CA ARG A 229 -8.57 -8.50 33.18
C ARG A 229 -8.25 -7.92 31.80
N THR A 230 -7.21 -7.10 31.72
CA THR A 230 -6.65 -6.65 30.44
C THR A 230 -6.06 -7.82 29.66
N LEU A 231 -6.51 -7.99 28.42
CA LEU A 231 -5.99 -8.97 27.47
C LEU A 231 -4.92 -8.36 26.55
N ALA A 232 -5.14 -7.12 26.09
CA ALA A 232 -4.18 -6.37 25.30
C ALA A 232 -4.42 -4.86 25.39
N THR A 233 -3.39 -4.10 25.02
CA THR A 233 -3.43 -2.64 24.91
C THR A 233 -2.64 -2.20 23.67
N GLY A 234 -3.24 -1.31 22.89
CA GLY A 234 -2.64 -0.65 21.74
C GLY A 234 -2.61 0.85 21.93
N THR A 235 -1.58 1.54 21.46
CA THR A 235 -1.51 3.01 21.47
C THR A 235 -1.25 3.49 20.06
N SER A 236 -1.98 4.52 19.62
CA SER A 236 -1.72 5.17 18.33
C SER A 236 -0.37 5.87 18.38
N SER A 237 0.49 5.63 17.38
CA SER A 237 1.78 6.30 17.25
C SER A 237 1.66 7.75 16.79
N ALA A 238 0.56 8.11 16.10
CA ALA A 238 0.25 9.47 15.70
C ALA A 238 -1.27 9.67 15.50
N ALA A 239 -1.99 9.89 16.60
CA ALA A 239 -3.45 10.01 16.56
C ALA A 239 -3.94 11.17 15.66
N PHE A 240 -3.16 12.25 15.60
CA PHE A 240 -3.45 13.41 14.75
C PHE A 240 -3.34 13.13 13.25
N ARG A 241 -2.73 12.00 12.86
CA ARG A 241 -2.45 11.60 11.47
C ARG A 241 -3.36 10.52 10.92
N GLY A 242 -4.39 10.08 11.64
CA GLY A 242 -5.17 8.95 11.14
C GLY A 242 -4.58 7.58 11.47
N ILE A 243 -3.50 7.48 12.24
CA ILE A 243 -2.91 6.18 12.62
C ILE A 243 -3.74 5.57 13.74
N SER A 244 -4.28 4.38 13.53
CA SER A 244 -5.15 3.71 14.49
C SER A 244 -4.38 3.25 15.73
N ALA A 245 -5.07 3.16 16.87
CA ALA A 245 -4.59 2.34 17.98
C ALA A 245 -4.96 0.88 17.70
N VAL A 246 -3.99 -0.04 17.74
CA VAL A 246 -4.16 -1.46 17.39
C VAL A 246 -3.80 -2.34 18.59
N ALA A 247 -4.74 -3.16 19.04
CA ALA A 247 -4.56 -4.09 20.16
C ALA A 247 -4.76 -5.54 19.69
N GLU A 248 -3.67 -6.30 19.60
CA GLU A 248 -3.67 -7.70 19.19
C GLU A 248 -3.67 -8.62 20.41
N PHE A 249 -4.48 -9.69 20.40
CA PHE A 249 -4.57 -10.64 21.51
C PHE A 249 -5.03 -12.03 21.08
N THR A 250 -4.71 -13.03 21.90
CA THR A 250 -5.22 -14.40 21.77
C THR A 250 -5.91 -14.81 23.09
N PRO A 251 -7.25 -14.74 23.17
CA PRO A 251 -7.96 -15.03 24.42
C PRO A 251 -7.89 -16.52 24.76
N ARG A 252 -7.75 -16.85 26.04
CA ARG A 252 -7.70 -18.25 26.51
C ARG A 252 -9.09 -18.88 26.72
N THR A 253 -10.13 -18.05 26.73
CA THR A 253 -11.53 -18.43 26.91
C THR A 253 -12.36 -17.76 25.83
N SER A 254 -13.61 -18.19 25.67
CA SER A 254 -14.61 -17.53 24.82
C SER A 254 -15.44 -16.49 25.60
N ASN A 255 -14.90 -15.97 26.72
CA ASN A 255 -15.56 -14.91 27.46
C ASN A 255 -15.74 -13.70 26.53
N PRO A 256 -16.87 -12.98 26.64
CA PRO A 256 -17.01 -11.73 25.92
C PRO A 256 -15.93 -10.74 26.36
N VAL A 257 -15.58 -9.81 25.48
CA VAL A 257 -14.62 -8.73 25.75
C VAL A 257 -15.30 -7.37 25.78
N ARG A 258 -14.66 -6.37 26.38
CA ARG A 258 -15.02 -4.95 26.22
C ARG A 258 -13.85 -4.20 25.64
N LEU A 259 -14.14 -3.24 24.77
CA LEU A 259 -13.17 -2.28 24.29
C LEU A 259 -13.24 -1.03 25.17
N VAL A 260 -12.08 -0.59 25.64
CA VAL A 260 -11.94 0.65 26.41
C VAL A 260 -11.03 1.59 25.65
N ILE A 261 -11.57 2.71 25.21
CA ILE A 261 -10.83 3.75 24.51
C ILE A 261 -10.52 4.86 25.52
N THR A 262 -9.24 5.20 25.65
CA THR A 262 -8.77 6.26 26.54
C THR A 262 -8.05 7.34 25.73
N VAL A 263 -8.54 8.57 25.82
CA VAL A 263 -7.93 9.74 25.19
C VAL A 263 -7.38 10.66 26.27
N THR A 264 -6.07 10.91 26.23
CA THR A 264 -5.37 11.74 27.22
C THR A 264 -4.83 13.00 26.54
N PRO A 265 -5.31 14.20 26.90
CA PRO A 265 -4.79 15.44 26.33
C PRO A 265 -3.41 15.77 26.90
N PRO A 266 -2.63 16.64 26.25
CA PRO A 266 -1.42 17.19 26.85
C PRO A 266 -1.71 17.87 28.18
N ARG A 267 -0.82 17.70 29.16
CA ARG A 267 -1.01 18.23 30.52
C ARG A 267 -1.28 19.74 30.51
N GLY A 268 -2.43 20.14 31.07
CA GLY A 268 -2.83 21.54 31.22
C GLY A 268 -3.39 22.20 29.95
N GLN A 269 -3.46 21.48 28.83
CA GLN A 269 -3.99 21.98 27.57
C GLN A 269 -5.38 21.40 27.30
N ALA A 270 -6.20 22.15 26.58
CA ALA A 270 -7.42 21.62 26.01
C ALA A 270 -7.08 21.03 24.64
N ASP A 271 -7.76 19.96 24.27
CA ASP A 271 -7.56 19.31 22.98
C ASP A 271 -8.89 18.85 22.37
N SER A 272 -8.89 18.48 21.10
CA SER A 272 -10.00 17.83 20.42
C SER A 272 -9.51 16.66 19.58
N LEU A 273 -10.35 15.65 19.40
CA LEU A 273 -10.05 14.46 18.61
C LEU A 273 -11.34 13.82 18.13
N ASP A 274 -11.39 13.43 16.86
CA ASP A 274 -12.46 12.59 16.34
C ASP A 274 -12.02 11.13 16.36
N LEU A 275 -12.95 10.23 16.67
CA LEU A 275 -12.75 8.79 16.67
C LEU A 275 -13.78 8.12 15.78
N ASP A 276 -13.35 7.07 15.10
CA ASP A 276 -14.20 6.28 14.21
C ASP A 276 -13.63 4.88 13.94
N ASN A 277 -14.43 4.04 13.26
CA ASN A 277 -14.13 2.71 12.78
C ASN A 277 -13.46 1.84 13.86
N VAL A 278 -14.18 1.70 14.98
CA VAL A 278 -13.82 0.75 16.02
C VAL A 278 -14.19 -0.65 15.55
N THR A 279 -13.19 -1.50 15.39
CA THR A 279 -13.38 -2.88 14.93
C THR A 279 -12.82 -3.87 15.94
N LEU A 280 -13.29 -5.10 15.84
CA LEU A 280 -12.70 -6.29 16.44
C LEU A 280 -12.87 -7.41 15.43
N THR A 281 -11.78 -7.95 14.91
CA THR A 281 -11.82 -9.01 13.88
C THR A 281 -10.88 -10.15 14.26
N PRO A 282 -11.09 -11.37 13.73
CA PRO A 282 -10.03 -12.37 13.70
C PRO A 282 -8.78 -11.84 13.00
N SER A 283 -7.60 -12.41 13.26
CA SER A 283 -6.35 -11.96 12.65
C SER A 283 -5.39 -13.09 12.29
N GLY A 284 -4.61 -12.87 11.22
CA GLY A 284 -3.60 -13.82 10.75
C GLY A 284 -4.17 -15.15 10.24
N ASP A 285 -5.27 -15.11 9.49
CA ASP A 285 -5.76 -16.26 8.72
C ASP A 285 -5.40 -16.13 7.24
N TYR A 286 -5.10 -17.25 6.59
CA TYR A 286 -4.54 -17.24 5.24
C TYR A 286 -5.30 -18.10 4.24
N GLY A 287 -5.36 -17.67 2.98
CA GLY A 287 -5.79 -18.57 1.91
C GLY A 287 -4.81 -19.73 1.76
N ILE A 288 -3.55 -19.39 1.54
CA ILE A 288 -2.44 -20.33 1.47
C ILE A 288 -1.26 -19.80 2.29
N LEU A 289 -0.86 -20.57 3.30
CA LEU A 289 0.38 -20.35 4.03
C LEU A 289 1.49 -21.26 3.49
N ALA A 290 2.53 -20.65 2.92
CA ALA A 290 3.72 -21.34 2.41
C ALA A 290 4.98 -20.57 2.83
N ALA A 291 5.42 -20.71 4.08
CA ALA A 291 6.48 -19.86 4.64
C ALA A 291 7.63 -20.69 5.22
N ALA A 292 8.87 -20.35 4.86
CA ALA A 292 10.07 -20.90 5.50
C ALA A 292 10.67 -19.90 6.52
N SER A 293 9.79 -19.24 7.27
CA SER A 293 10.13 -18.17 8.23
C SER A 293 10.10 -18.67 9.68
N TRP A 294 10.61 -17.84 10.60
CA TRP A 294 10.52 -18.10 12.04
C TRP A 294 9.09 -17.95 12.54
N ASP A 295 8.75 -18.60 13.66
CA ASP A 295 7.37 -18.59 14.18
C ASP A 295 6.87 -17.17 14.49
N ALA A 296 7.76 -16.30 14.97
CA ALA A 296 7.44 -14.90 15.29
C ALA A 296 7.19 -14.03 14.05
N ASP A 297 7.59 -14.49 12.86
CA ASP A 297 7.40 -13.80 11.58
C ASP A 297 6.09 -14.18 10.88
N ILE A 298 5.33 -15.12 11.44
CA ILE A 298 4.05 -15.59 10.87
C ILE A 298 2.93 -15.16 11.84
N PRO A 299 2.27 -14.01 11.60
CA PRO A 299 1.09 -13.62 12.36
C PRO A 299 0.04 -14.75 12.39
N GLY A 300 -0.69 -14.90 13.49
CA GLY A 300 -1.73 -15.94 13.57
C GLY A 300 -1.23 -17.39 13.51
N LEU A 301 0.07 -17.68 13.61
CA LEU A 301 0.56 -19.07 13.67
C LEU A 301 -0.05 -19.89 14.83
N VAL A 302 -0.45 -19.21 15.91
CA VAL A 302 -1.17 -19.79 17.05
C VAL A 302 -2.58 -20.29 16.66
N ASN A 303 -3.16 -19.77 15.58
CA ASN A 303 -4.46 -20.17 15.04
C ASN A 303 -4.42 -21.58 14.44
N LEU A 304 -3.23 -22.05 14.04
CA LEU A 304 -3.02 -23.34 13.41
C LEU A 304 -2.88 -24.46 14.45
N PRO A 305 -3.39 -25.67 14.16
CA PRO A 305 -3.05 -26.86 14.94
C PRO A 305 -1.54 -27.16 14.84
N ASP A 306 -1.00 -27.86 15.84
CA ASP A 306 0.44 -28.11 15.96
C ASP A 306 1.03 -28.83 14.73
N GLU A 307 0.27 -29.74 14.12
CA GLU A 307 0.67 -30.44 12.88
C GLU A 307 0.87 -29.50 11.69
N ALA A 308 -0.06 -28.56 11.48
CA ALA A 308 0.03 -27.58 10.41
C ALA A 308 1.13 -26.55 10.68
N ARG A 309 1.30 -26.14 11.94
CA ARG A 309 2.43 -25.30 12.36
C ARG A 309 3.78 -25.95 12.03
N ALA A 310 3.95 -27.23 12.36
CA ALA A 310 5.16 -27.97 12.04
C ALA A 310 5.36 -28.17 10.53
N ALA A 311 4.29 -28.33 9.76
CA ALA A 311 4.34 -28.49 8.32
C ALA A 311 4.77 -27.21 7.59
N SER A 312 4.26 -26.04 8.02
CA SER A 312 4.48 -24.75 7.33
C SER A 312 5.94 -24.47 6.96
N LYS A 313 6.88 -24.86 7.84
CA LYS A 313 8.33 -24.61 7.72
C LYS A 313 9.03 -25.41 6.61
N LYS A 314 8.33 -26.33 5.93
CA LYS A 314 8.91 -27.26 4.96
C LYS A 314 8.68 -26.85 3.49
N ALA A 315 7.92 -25.78 3.26
CA ALA A 315 7.62 -25.30 1.91
C ALA A 315 8.87 -24.80 1.16
N ALA A 316 9.00 -25.19 -0.11
CA ALA A 316 9.98 -24.66 -1.07
C ALA A 316 9.53 -25.02 -2.49
N GLY A 317 9.84 -24.20 -3.49
CA GLY A 317 9.53 -24.47 -4.90
C GLY A 317 8.03 -24.66 -5.13
N PHE A 318 7.21 -23.75 -4.58
CA PHE A 318 5.76 -23.88 -4.61
C PHE A 318 5.15 -23.21 -5.84
N THR A 319 4.14 -23.82 -6.45
CA THR A 319 3.35 -23.20 -7.52
C THR A 319 1.88 -23.22 -7.15
N VAL A 320 1.19 -22.09 -7.32
CA VAL A 320 -0.27 -22.01 -7.28
C VAL A 320 -0.78 -21.45 -8.61
N ARG A 321 -1.83 -22.06 -9.17
CA ARG A 321 -2.36 -21.62 -10.47
C ARG A 321 -3.84 -21.88 -10.71
N ASN A 322 -4.40 -21.17 -11.70
CA ASN A 322 -5.69 -21.44 -12.36
C ASN A 322 -6.93 -21.44 -11.44
N GLY A 323 -7.22 -20.36 -10.71
CA GLY A 323 -8.46 -20.27 -9.93
C GLY A 323 -8.47 -19.10 -8.96
N SER A 324 -9.31 -19.16 -7.92
CA SER A 324 -9.55 -18.01 -7.04
C SER A 324 -9.25 -18.27 -5.56
N ILE A 325 -8.75 -17.26 -4.87
CA ILE A 325 -8.50 -17.28 -3.41
C ILE A 325 -9.12 -16.02 -2.82
N VAL A 326 -10.23 -16.20 -2.10
CA VAL A 326 -11.13 -15.13 -1.67
C VAL A 326 -11.18 -15.09 -0.16
N GLN A 327 -11.02 -13.90 0.41
CA GLN A 327 -11.28 -13.67 1.82
C GLN A 327 -12.79 -13.76 2.09
N GLY A 328 -13.17 -14.55 3.08
CA GLY A 328 -14.53 -14.72 3.53
C GLY A 328 -14.99 -13.58 4.42
N GLN A 329 -16.19 -13.73 4.97
CA GLN A 329 -16.92 -12.69 5.69
C GLN A 329 -16.31 -12.22 7.01
N ALA A 330 -15.22 -12.82 7.50
CA ALA A 330 -14.62 -12.39 8.76
C ALA A 330 -13.80 -11.09 8.63
N ASP A 331 -13.43 -10.71 7.40
CA ASP A 331 -12.64 -9.50 7.07
C ASP A 331 -11.41 -9.33 7.98
N GLY A 332 -10.75 -10.45 8.26
CA GLY A 332 -9.70 -10.54 9.27
C GLY A 332 -8.53 -9.57 9.05
N TYR A 333 -7.98 -9.09 10.15
CA TYR A 333 -6.82 -8.20 10.17
C TYR A 333 -5.56 -8.96 9.75
N ALA A 334 -4.74 -8.37 8.87
CA ALA A 334 -3.51 -8.97 8.35
C ALA A 334 -3.70 -10.41 7.84
N SER A 335 -4.86 -10.69 7.22
CA SER A 335 -5.28 -12.04 6.82
C SER A 335 -5.13 -12.21 5.32
N SER A 336 -3.94 -12.61 4.88
CA SER A 336 -3.51 -12.58 3.47
C SER A 336 -4.01 -13.77 2.65
N PRO A 337 -4.48 -13.59 1.41
CA PRO A 337 -4.73 -14.69 0.47
C PRO A 337 -3.49 -15.58 0.31
N LEU A 338 -2.30 -14.98 0.12
CA LEU A 338 -1.04 -15.69 -0.06
C LEU A 338 0.01 -15.18 0.95
N PHE A 339 0.47 -16.04 1.86
CA PHE A 339 1.53 -15.70 2.82
C PHE A 339 2.78 -16.54 2.57
N PHE A 340 3.71 -16.00 1.79
CA PHE A 340 4.91 -16.67 1.23
C PHE A 340 6.23 -16.14 1.81
N ARG A 341 6.19 -15.63 3.04
CA ARG A 341 7.36 -15.03 3.69
C ARG A 341 8.51 -16.04 3.84
N GLY A 342 9.70 -15.67 3.37
CA GLY A 342 10.91 -16.49 3.43
C GLY A 342 10.92 -17.69 2.48
N LEU A 343 9.90 -17.85 1.62
CA LEU A 343 9.75 -19.00 0.74
C LEU A 343 10.88 -19.06 -0.29
N ARG A 344 11.42 -20.26 -0.52
CA ARG A 344 12.48 -20.51 -1.51
C ARG A 344 11.86 -20.95 -2.83
N GLY A 345 11.75 -20.05 -3.80
CA GLY A 345 11.22 -20.32 -5.12
C GLY A 345 9.70 -20.43 -5.11
N PHE A 346 9.01 -19.55 -5.84
CA PHE A 346 7.58 -19.74 -6.07
C PHE A 346 7.06 -19.19 -7.40
N THR A 347 5.91 -19.69 -7.81
CA THR A 347 5.15 -19.23 -8.97
C THR A 347 3.68 -19.03 -8.62
N VAL A 348 3.13 -17.87 -8.93
CA VAL A 348 1.69 -17.55 -8.92
C VAL A 348 1.28 -17.26 -10.35
N GLU A 349 0.38 -18.07 -10.91
CA GLU A 349 0.02 -18.00 -12.33
C GLU A 349 -1.49 -18.15 -12.56
N ASN A 350 -2.11 -17.21 -13.28
CA ASN A 350 -3.55 -17.26 -13.57
C ASN A 350 -4.41 -17.43 -12.29
N VAL A 351 -4.04 -16.73 -11.23
CA VAL A 351 -4.78 -16.72 -9.95
C VAL A 351 -5.53 -15.40 -9.82
N HIS A 352 -6.77 -15.47 -9.36
CA HIS A 352 -7.52 -14.31 -8.85
C HIS A 352 -7.48 -14.31 -7.33
N THR A 353 -7.08 -13.21 -6.70
CA THR A 353 -7.22 -13.03 -5.25
C THR A 353 -8.22 -11.93 -4.96
N HIS A 354 -9.01 -12.09 -3.90
CA HIS A 354 -9.87 -11.04 -3.37
C HIS A 354 -9.65 -10.88 -1.88
N ALA A 355 -9.25 -9.68 -1.44
CA ALA A 355 -9.01 -9.36 -0.04
C ALA A 355 -9.84 -8.15 0.43
N THR A 356 -10.37 -8.21 1.64
CA THR A 356 -11.29 -7.22 2.22
C THR A 356 -10.85 -6.74 3.61
N GLY A 357 -10.04 -7.54 4.31
CA GLY A 357 -9.65 -7.28 5.68
C GLY A 357 -8.64 -6.16 5.86
N THR A 358 -8.67 -5.54 7.04
CA THR A 358 -7.76 -4.44 7.41
C THR A 358 -6.30 -4.88 7.40
N ASP A 359 -5.39 -4.00 6.93
CA ASP A 359 -3.94 -4.25 6.90
C ASP A 359 -3.53 -5.54 6.15
N THR A 360 -4.39 -6.02 5.25
CA THR A 360 -4.14 -7.21 4.45
C THR A 360 -3.23 -6.90 3.27
N THR A 361 -2.42 -7.90 2.88
CA THR A 361 -1.55 -7.89 1.71
C THR A 361 -1.96 -9.11 0.88
N SER A 362 -2.31 -8.93 -0.39
CA SER A 362 -2.71 -10.06 -1.23
C SER A 362 -1.63 -11.14 -1.34
N LEU A 363 -0.36 -10.73 -1.47
CA LEU A 363 0.83 -11.58 -1.45
C LEU A 363 1.94 -10.97 -0.59
N ASP A 364 2.23 -11.57 0.57
CA ASP A 364 3.44 -11.26 1.34
C ASP A 364 4.56 -12.24 1.00
N ALA A 365 5.57 -11.77 0.26
CA ALA A 365 6.75 -12.55 -0.11
C ALA A 365 8.04 -11.97 0.52
N THR A 366 7.92 -11.24 1.63
CA THR A 366 9.08 -10.69 2.34
C THR A 366 10.11 -11.81 2.63
N TYR A 367 11.39 -11.56 2.38
CA TYR A 367 12.50 -12.52 2.49
C TYR A 367 12.48 -13.71 1.53
N ALA A 368 11.58 -13.76 0.54
CA ALA A 368 11.57 -14.85 -0.44
C ALA A 368 12.86 -14.90 -1.27
N ARG A 369 13.23 -16.10 -1.71
CA ARG A 369 14.52 -16.40 -2.34
C ARG A 369 14.36 -17.29 -3.55
N ASP A 370 15.44 -17.55 -4.28
CA ASP A 370 15.56 -18.63 -5.28
C ASP A 370 14.53 -18.54 -6.44
N GLY A 371 14.12 -17.32 -6.82
CA GLY A 371 13.27 -17.06 -7.98
C GLY A 371 11.80 -16.82 -7.64
N ILE A 372 11.26 -15.70 -8.10
CA ILE A 372 9.90 -15.25 -7.83
C ILE A 372 9.21 -14.95 -9.15
N VAL A 373 8.11 -15.66 -9.42
CA VAL A 373 7.31 -15.45 -10.64
C VAL A 373 5.86 -15.19 -10.24
N VAL A 374 5.33 -14.05 -10.65
CA VAL A 374 3.91 -13.70 -10.53
C VAL A 374 3.43 -13.23 -11.89
N ARG A 375 2.54 -14.00 -12.53
CA ARG A 375 2.11 -13.68 -13.89
C ARG A 375 0.66 -13.98 -14.19
N GLY A 376 0.08 -13.24 -15.13
CA GLY A 376 -1.27 -13.48 -15.64
C GLY A 376 -2.36 -13.47 -14.55
N SER A 377 -2.09 -12.88 -13.40
CA SER A 377 -2.93 -12.97 -12.20
C SER A 377 -3.67 -11.66 -11.96
N THR A 378 -4.80 -11.73 -11.27
CA THR A 378 -5.57 -10.56 -10.85
C THR A 378 -5.59 -10.50 -9.32
N PHE A 379 -5.16 -9.38 -8.77
CA PHE A 379 -5.18 -9.12 -7.35
C PHE A 379 -6.18 -8.00 -7.08
N GLU A 380 -7.30 -8.34 -6.47
CA GLU A 380 -8.39 -7.41 -6.17
C GLU A 380 -8.48 -7.19 -4.67
N GLU A 381 -8.56 -5.92 -4.26
CA GLU A 381 -8.63 -5.52 -2.86
C GLU A 381 -9.77 -4.53 -2.66
N ASN A 382 -10.62 -4.81 -1.68
CA ASN A 382 -11.70 -3.93 -1.20
C ASN A 382 -11.43 -3.59 0.26
N ILE A 383 -10.29 -2.94 0.51
CA ILE A 383 -9.79 -2.63 1.86
C ILE A 383 -9.98 -1.14 2.12
N ASP A 384 -10.88 -0.81 3.04
CA ASP A 384 -11.19 0.60 3.35
C ASP A 384 -10.26 1.19 4.44
N LEU A 385 -9.56 0.35 5.19
CA LEU A 385 -8.71 0.75 6.31
C LEU A 385 -7.29 0.19 6.20
N VAL A 386 -6.32 1.11 6.24
CA VAL A 386 -4.94 0.84 6.63
C VAL A 386 -4.71 1.54 7.97
N THR A 387 -4.35 0.78 9.00
CA THR A 387 -4.23 1.29 10.37
C THR A 387 -3.00 2.16 10.55
N ASP A 388 -1.90 1.80 9.88
CA ASP A 388 -0.64 2.53 9.94
C ASP A 388 0.05 2.49 8.58
N ARG A 389 -0.11 3.57 7.81
CA ARG A 389 0.51 3.72 6.49
C ARG A 389 2.05 3.68 6.55
N MET A 390 2.67 3.89 7.72
CA MET A 390 4.12 3.78 7.88
C MET A 390 4.62 2.33 7.74
N LYS A 391 3.73 1.33 7.84
CA LYS A 391 4.05 -0.07 7.60
C LYS A 391 4.17 -0.44 6.12
N ASN A 392 3.79 0.47 5.21
CA ASN A 392 3.80 0.31 3.75
C ASN A 392 3.07 -0.96 3.31
N HIS A 393 1.76 -1.02 3.55
CA HIS A 393 0.94 -2.11 3.04
C HIS A 393 0.93 -2.09 1.51
N ALA A 394 1.01 -3.27 0.92
CA ALA A 394 1.01 -3.43 -0.52
C ALA A 394 0.15 -4.62 -0.94
N THR A 395 -0.33 -4.63 -2.17
CA THR A 395 -0.95 -5.82 -2.76
C THR A 395 0.10 -6.91 -2.90
N LEU A 396 1.27 -6.57 -3.44
CA LEU A 396 2.47 -7.42 -3.49
C LEU A 396 3.59 -6.80 -2.66
N ARG A 397 3.91 -7.45 -1.54
CA ARG A 397 5.02 -7.04 -0.66
C ARG A 397 6.28 -7.85 -0.98
N LEU A 398 7.21 -7.22 -1.69
CA LEU A 398 8.43 -7.80 -2.25
C LEU A 398 9.65 -7.18 -1.57
N ASN A 399 9.85 -7.52 -0.29
CA ASN A 399 10.90 -6.94 0.56
C ASN A 399 12.04 -7.91 0.86
N ASP A 400 13.29 -7.43 0.84
CA ASP A 400 14.51 -8.16 1.22
C ASP A 400 14.68 -9.49 0.44
N LEU A 401 14.52 -9.41 -0.88
CA LEU A 401 14.43 -10.54 -1.78
C LEU A 401 15.78 -11.04 -2.30
N ARG A 402 15.84 -12.34 -2.61
CA ARG A 402 17.00 -12.99 -3.24
C ARG A 402 16.61 -13.77 -4.50
N GLY A 403 17.50 -13.81 -5.48
CA GLY A 403 17.18 -14.40 -6.79
C GLY A 403 16.32 -13.49 -7.68
N ASP A 404 16.07 -13.94 -8.92
CA ASP A 404 15.35 -13.16 -9.93
C ASP A 404 13.87 -12.99 -9.59
N ILE A 405 13.31 -11.84 -9.96
CA ILE A 405 11.92 -11.45 -9.69
C ILE A 405 11.25 -11.07 -11.01
N LEU A 406 10.11 -11.69 -11.29
CA LEU A 406 9.26 -11.38 -12.44
C LEU A 406 7.82 -11.17 -11.99
N VAL A 407 7.30 -9.96 -12.21
CA VAL A 407 5.90 -9.58 -12.04
C VAL A 407 5.37 -9.12 -13.40
N GLU A 408 4.64 -9.98 -14.11
CA GLU A 408 4.30 -9.76 -15.52
C GLU A 408 2.83 -9.98 -15.86
N SER A 409 2.25 -9.07 -16.64
CA SER A 409 0.88 -9.22 -17.16
C SER A 409 -0.19 -9.46 -16.08
N ASN A 410 -0.04 -8.83 -14.92
CA ASN A 410 -1.01 -8.89 -13.83
C ASN A 410 -1.94 -7.69 -13.82
N ARG A 411 -3.06 -7.81 -13.12
CA ARG A 411 -4.01 -6.71 -12.86
C ARG A 411 -4.09 -6.47 -11.35
N PHE A 412 -3.86 -5.25 -10.92
CA PHE A 412 -3.93 -4.83 -9.50
C PHE A 412 -5.09 -3.86 -9.33
N LEU A 413 -6.16 -4.30 -8.66
CA LEU A 413 -7.43 -3.59 -8.56
C LEU A 413 -7.69 -3.21 -7.10
N GLY A 414 -8.01 -1.94 -6.85
CA GLY A 414 -8.48 -1.49 -5.53
C GLY A 414 -7.44 -1.43 -4.41
N SER A 415 -6.15 -1.58 -4.71
CA SER A 415 -5.08 -1.52 -3.69
C SER A 415 -5.20 -0.29 -2.76
N PRO A 416 -5.19 -0.46 -1.43
CA PRO A 416 -5.49 0.59 -0.46
C PRO A 416 -4.29 1.52 -0.19
N GLN A 417 -3.08 1.08 -0.52
CA GLN A 417 -1.86 1.87 -0.38
C GLN A 417 -0.93 1.63 -1.56
N ALA A 418 -0.18 0.53 -1.62
CA ALA A 418 0.74 0.27 -2.73
C ALA A 418 0.35 -0.94 -3.59
N GLY A 419 0.44 -0.85 -4.91
CA GLY A 419 0.26 -2.03 -5.77
C GLY A 419 1.40 -3.03 -5.58
N VAL A 420 2.61 -2.67 -6.02
CA VAL A 420 3.83 -3.45 -5.82
C VAL A 420 4.84 -2.65 -5.02
N MET A 421 5.31 -3.21 -3.90
CA MET A 421 6.44 -2.66 -3.13
C MET A 421 7.66 -3.55 -3.32
N LEU A 422 8.64 -3.08 -4.10
CA LEU A 422 9.95 -3.71 -4.27
C LEU A 422 10.97 -2.98 -3.39
N ALA A 423 11.37 -3.59 -2.27
CA ALA A 423 12.36 -3.00 -1.39
C ALA A 423 13.51 -3.96 -1.09
N ALA A 424 14.75 -3.55 -1.37
CA ALA A 424 15.96 -4.36 -1.16
C ALA A 424 15.94 -5.73 -1.86
N ASN A 425 16.64 -5.87 -2.98
CA ASN A 425 16.94 -7.15 -3.61
C ASN A 425 18.45 -7.41 -3.68
N ASP A 426 18.84 -8.65 -3.91
CA ASP A 426 20.22 -9.01 -4.18
C ASP A 426 20.77 -8.25 -5.40
N ARG A 427 22.01 -7.76 -5.28
CA ARG A 427 22.66 -6.95 -6.33
C ARG A 427 22.84 -7.68 -7.66
N ASP A 428 22.92 -8.99 -7.63
CA ASP A 428 23.15 -9.82 -8.81
C ASP A 428 21.84 -10.34 -9.42
N SER A 429 20.72 -10.11 -8.75
CA SER A 429 19.39 -10.49 -9.23
C SER A 429 18.80 -9.44 -10.13
N SER A 430 17.97 -9.86 -11.08
CA SER A 430 17.09 -8.97 -11.84
C SER A 430 15.71 -8.85 -11.20
N ALA A 431 15.13 -7.65 -11.25
CA ALA A 431 13.74 -7.43 -10.83
C ALA A 431 12.94 -6.77 -11.94
N ARG A 432 11.93 -7.46 -12.47
CA ARG A 432 11.16 -7.01 -13.64
C ARG A 432 9.68 -6.89 -13.28
N ILE A 433 9.12 -5.68 -13.40
CA ILE A 433 7.70 -5.40 -13.25
C ILE A 433 7.21 -4.87 -14.60
N VAL A 434 6.61 -5.75 -15.42
CA VAL A 434 6.40 -5.50 -16.85
C VAL A 434 4.98 -5.81 -17.30
N GLY A 435 4.38 -4.92 -18.09
CA GLY A 435 3.11 -5.21 -18.76
C GLY A 435 1.91 -5.34 -17.82
N ASN A 436 1.98 -4.79 -16.60
CA ASN A 436 0.89 -4.90 -15.62
C ASN A 436 -0.10 -3.73 -15.74
N GLU A 437 -1.34 -3.97 -15.33
CA GLU A 437 -2.38 -2.95 -15.16
C GLU A 437 -2.59 -2.62 -13.68
N PHE A 438 -2.65 -1.33 -13.33
CA PHE A 438 -2.92 -0.85 -11.98
C PHE A 438 -4.14 0.08 -11.97
N ARG A 439 -5.15 -0.31 -11.18
CA ARG A 439 -6.39 0.42 -10.88
C ARG A 439 -6.60 0.52 -9.37
N GLN A 440 -5.56 0.95 -8.67
CA GLN A 440 -5.60 1.09 -7.21
C GLN A 440 -6.64 2.15 -6.77
N HIS A 441 -7.09 2.01 -5.53
CA HIS A 441 -8.00 2.95 -4.87
C HIS A 441 -7.44 3.26 -3.49
N ALA A 442 -6.37 4.08 -3.47
CA ALA A 442 -5.66 4.36 -2.24
C ALA A 442 -6.58 5.04 -1.20
N VAL A 443 -6.57 4.55 0.04
CA VAL A 443 -7.36 5.10 1.17
C VAL A 443 -6.49 5.84 2.18
N VAL A 444 -5.17 5.78 2.00
CA VAL A 444 -4.16 6.51 2.79
C VAL A 444 -3.16 7.22 1.88
N THR A 445 -2.37 8.13 2.44
CA THR A 445 -1.27 8.78 1.72
C THR A 445 -0.19 7.78 1.31
N ASN A 446 0.74 8.23 0.46
CA ASN A 446 1.77 7.39 -0.17
C ASN A 446 1.18 6.23 -0.98
N GLY A 447 -0.03 6.44 -1.52
CA GLY A 447 -0.72 5.44 -2.30
C GLY A 447 -0.13 5.31 -3.70
N TYR A 448 1.01 4.64 -3.89
CA TYR A 448 1.68 4.51 -5.19
C TYR A 448 1.48 3.14 -5.82
N ALA A 449 1.21 3.09 -7.12
CA ALA A 449 1.07 1.82 -7.85
C ALA A 449 2.33 0.96 -7.76
N ILE A 450 3.50 1.60 -7.85
CA ILE A 450 4.80 0.93 -7.70
C ILE A 450 5.70 1.77 -6.78
N ILE A 451 6.21 1.14 -5.72
CA ILE A 451 7.25 1.71 -4.86
C ILE A 451 8.51 0.88 -5.03
N VAL A 452 9.64 1.54 -5.32
CA VAL A 452 10.96 0.91 -5.39
C VAL A 452 11.89 1.59 -4.40
N SER A 453 12.54 0.84 -3.51
CA SER A 453 13.50 1.38 -2.55
C SER A 453 14.69 0.45 -2.33
N ALA A 454 15.90 1.00 -2.30
CA ALA A 454 17.14 0.22 -2.15
C ALA A 454 17.26 -1.01 -3.09
N ALA A 455 16.64 -0.95 -4.27
CA ALA A 455 16.65 -2.04 -5.24
C ALA A 455 17.75 -1.84 -6.29
N HIS A 456 18.21 -2.93 -6.87
CA HIS A 456 19.26 -3.01 -7.85
C HIS A 456 18.78 -3.74 -9.11
N ASN A 457 19.30 -3.35 -10.28
CA ASN A 457 19.13 -4.10 -11.53
C ASN A 457 17.64 -4.39 -11.82
N PHE A 458 16.85 -3.32 -11.81
CA PHE A 458 15.40 -3.40 -11.92
C PHE A 458 14.88 -2.76 -13.21
N THR A 459 13.78 -3.30 -13.73
CA THR A 459 13.09 -2.81 -14.91
C THR A 459 11.61 -2.63 -14.61
N LEU A 460 11.09 -1.42 -14.82
CA LEU A 460 9.66 -1.10 -14.81
C LEU A 460 9.25 -0.74 -16.24
N ALA A 461 8.57 -1.64 -16.95
CA ALA A 461 8.31 -1.41 -18.36
C ALA A 461 6.89 -1.73 -18.82
N ASN A 462 6.37 -0.91 -19.74
CA ASN A 462 5.09 -1.16 -20.42
C ASN A 462 3.90 -1.36 -19.45
N ASN A 463 3.94 -0.77 -18.26
CA ASN A 463 2.83 -0.85 -17.31
C ASN A 463 1.78 0.23 -17.64
N LEU A 464 0.51 -0.12 -17.47
CA LEU A 464 -0.61 0.80 -17.51
C LEU A 464 -1.03 1.13 -16.07
N ILE A 465 -0.77 2.35 -15.62
CA ILE A 465 -1.06 2.81 -14.26
C ILE A 465 -2.09 3.93 -14.33
N VAL A 466 -3.34 3.60 -14.02
CA VAL A 466 -4.45 4.56 -14.05
C VAL A 466 -5.30 4.35 -12.78
N PRO A 467 -4.79 4.75 -11.61
CA PRO A 467 -5.50 4.63 -10.33
C PRO A 467 -6.88 5.30 -10.38
N ILE A 468 -7.84 4.71 -9.68
CA ILE A 468 -9.09 5.39 -9.31
C ILE A 468 -8.75 6.54 -8.36
N ASN A 469 -7.89 6.24 -7.38
CA ASN A 469 -7.32 7.18 -6.44
C ASN A 469 -5.86 6.82 -6.11
N GLY A 470 -4.97 7.81 -6.17
CA GLY A 470 -3.59 7.72 -5.70
C GLY A 470 -2.56 8.16 -6.75
N ARG A 471 -1.40 7.52 -6.74
CA ARG A 471 -0.16 7.98 -7.39
C ARG A 471 0.47 6.88 -8.23
N GLY A 472 1.45 7.28 -9.05
CA GLY A 472 2.07 6.39 -10.02
C GLY A 472 3.26 5.66 -9.43
N ILE A 473 4.46 6.02 -9.86
CA ILE A 473 5.71 5.36 -9.49
C ILE A 473 6.48 6.21 -8.48
N ASN A 474 7.02 5.59 -7.43
CA ASN A 474 7.93 6.21 -6.47
C ASN A 474 9.26 5.47 -6.44
N LEU A 475 10.33 6.10 -6.91
CA LEU A 475 11.70 5.65 -6.66
C LEU A 475 12.18 6.37 -5.40
N ASP A 476 12.25 5.61 -4.31
CA ASP A 476 12.31 6.14 -2.95
C ASP A 476 13.63 5.82 -2.25
N GLY A 477 14.35 6.88 -1.88
CA GLY A 477 15.54 6.82 -1.05
C GLY A 477 15.24 6.68 0.44
N TYR A 478 13.98 6.51 0.86
CA TYR A 478 13.64 6.33 2.28
C TYR A 478 14.53 5.32 3.01
N ASN A 479 14.81 4.18 2.37
CA ASN A 479 15.81 3.23 2.85
C ASN A 479 17.23 3.75 2.60
N ARG A 480 18.14 3.60 3.58
CA ARG A 480 19.55 3.96 3.48
C ARG A 480 20.32 3.21 2.39
N GLY A 481 19.79 2.09 1.91
CA GLY A 481 20.39 1.29 0.84
C GLY A 481 20.45 2.03 -0.50
N LEU A 482 21.45 1.69 -1.31
CA LEU A 482 21.61 2.21 -2.67
C LEU A 482 20.47 1.69 -3.56
N LEU A 483 19.80 2.58 -4.29
CA LEU A 483 18.91 2.23 -5.39
C LEU A 483 19.66 2.43 -6.71
N SER A 484 19.85 1.40 -7.53
CA SER A 484 20.68 1.54 -8.74
C SER A 484 20.42 0.62 -9.91
N ARG A 485 20.96 1.00 -11.08
CA ARG A 485 20.84 0.23 -12.36
C ARG A 485 19.37 -0.03 -12.68
N GLY A 486 18.59 1.05 -12.67
CA GLY A 486 17.15 1.01 -12.85
C GLY A 486 16.74 1.52 -14.23
N GLU A 487 15.89 0.78 -14.92
CA GLU A 487 15.29 1.19 -16.19
C GLU A 487 13.77 1.36 -16.03
N VAL A 488 13.24 2.50 -16.44
CA VAL A 488 11.80 2.82 -16.38
C VAL A 488 11.37 3.31 -17.76
N PHE A 489 10.65 2.49 -18.54
CA PHE A 489 10.31 2.86 -19.92
C PHE A 489 8.99 2.32 -20.46
N GLY A 490 8.42 3.01 -21.44
CA GLY A 490 7.18 2.58 -22.11
C GLY A 490 5.95 2.55 -21.20
N ASN A 491 6.03 3.08 -19.98
CA ASN A 491 4.90 3.09 -19.06
C ASN A 491 3.92 4.21 -19.42
N HIS A 492 2.63 3.94 -19.25
CA HIS A 492 1.58 4.94 -19.29
C HIS A 492 1.03 5.13 -17.87
N VAL A 493 1.22 6.31 -17.31
CA VAL A 493 0.90 6.63 -15.91
C VAL A 493 0.01 7.87 -15.88
N GLU A 494 -1.26 7.71 -15.52
CA GLU A 494 -2.24 8.80 -15.40
C GLU A 494 -2.88 8.78 -14.02
N VAL A 495 -2.60 9.79 -13.20
CA VAL A 495 -2.94 9.76 -11.78
C VAL A 495 -3.85 10.90 -11.35
N GLN A 496 -4.62 10.64 -10.31
CA GLN A 496 -5.40 11.63 -9.57
C GLN A 496 -5.48 11.18 -8.12
N GLU A 497 -5.52 12.13 -7.18
CA GLU A 497 -5.58 11.83 -5.75
C GLU A 497 -6.62 12.71 -5.07
N THR A 498 -7.45 12.12 -4.22
CA THR A 498 -8.41 12.81 -3.35
C THR A 498 -7.76 13.12 -2.00
N PHE A 499 -8.39 14.00 -1.22
CA PHE A 499 -7.96 14.22 0.15
C PHE A 499 -8.04 12.93 0.98
N ASN A 500 -7.18 12.81 1.98
CA ASN A 500 -7.25 11.77 3.00
C ASN A 500 -7.10 12.37 4.39
N ARG A 501 -7.49 11.59 5.40
CA ARG A 501 -7.49 11.98 6.82
C ARG A 501 -6.14 12.42 7.37
N GLU A 502 -5.03 11.92 6.83
CA GLU A 502 -3.70 12.23 7.38
C GLU A 502 -3.25 13.63 6.98
N TYR A 503 -3.46 13.97 5.71
CA TYR A 503 -3.06 15.24 5.13
C TYR A 503 -4.27 15.83 4.40
N PRO A 504 -5.25 16.36 5.14
CA PRO A 504 -6.43 16.99 4.55
C PRO A 504 -6.05 18.23 3.74
N THR A 505 -4.83 18.74 3.90
CA THR A 505 -4.22 19.75 3.05
C THR A 505 -2.76 19.38 2.73
N GLY A 506 -2.26 19.85 1.59
CA GLY A 506 -0.81 19.80 1.29
C GLY A 506 -0.30 18.57 0.53
N LEU A 507 -1.18 17.66 0.11
CA LEU A 507 -0.81 16.58 -0.81
C LEU A 507 -0.80 17.02 -2.28
N GLY A 508 -0.19 16.19 -3.12
CA GLY A 508 -0.26 16.34 -4.56
C GLY A 508 -0.25 15.00 -5.28
N ALA A 509 -1.17 14.85 -6.23
CA ALA A 509 -1.20 13.72 -7.14
C ALA A 509 0.12 13.71 -7.94
N THR A 510 0.85 12.60 -7.93
CA THR A 510 2.19 12.54 -8.53
C THR A 510 2.33 11.30 -9.40
N ALA A 511 2.59 11.46 -10.70
CA ALA A 511 2.76 10.33 -11.62
C ALA A 511 4.12 9.65 -11.47
N LEU A 512 5.21 10.43 -11.31
CA LEU A 512 6.53 9.92 -10.94
C LEU A 512 7.16 10.76 -9.82
N ARG A 513 7.56 10.10 -8.74
CA ARG A 513 8.36 10.69 -7.65
C ARG A 513 9.77 10.10 -7.65
N LEU A 514 10.76 10.98 -7.62
CA LEU A 514 12.17 10.65 -7.40
C LEU A 514 12.63 11.38 -6.14
N ARG A 515 13.04 10.67 -5.08
CA ARG A 515 13.49 11.35 -3.85
C ARG A 515 14.63 10.66 -3.11
N ASN A 516 15.59 11.46 -2.64
CA ASN A 516 16.51 11.16 -1.54
C ASN A 516 16.70 12.44 -0.65
N ALA A 517 15.59 13.05 -0.27
CA ALA A 517 15.45 14.41 0.22
C ALA A 517 16.14 14.75 1.56
N VAL A 518 16.71 13.79 2.28
CA VAL A 518 17.47 14.03 3.52
C VAL A 518 18.75 13.21 3.57
N GLY A 519 19.72 13.63 4.38
CA GLY A 519 21.01 12.95 4.51
C GLY A 519 20.95 11.47 4.93
N SER A 520 19.89 11.10 5.65
CA SER A 520 19.66 9.71 6.06
C SER A 520 19.02 8.83 4.98
N GLN A 521 18.68 9.37 3.80
CA GLN A 521 18.09 8.62 2.70
C GLN A 521 19.17 8.04 1.78
N GLY A 522 18.91 6.86 1.21
CA GLY A 522 19.84 6.14 0.35
C GLY A 522 20.07 6.85 -0.99
N PRO A 523 21.30 6.78 -1.55
CA PRO A 523 21.60 7.37 -2.84
C PRO A 523 20.94 6.58 -3.97
N HIS A 524 20.69 7.27 -5.09
CA HIS A 524 20.23 6.71 -6.35
C HIS A 524 21.35 6.78 -7.38
N ARG A 525 21.59 5.71 -8.16
CA ARG A 525 22.61 5.71 -9.22
C ARG A 525 22.19 4.95 -10.48
N ASP A 526 22.67 5.38 -11.63
CA ASP A 526 22.51 4.70 -12.91
C ASP A 526 21.03 4.43 -13.22
N LEU A 527 20.23 5.50 -13.23
CA LEU A 527 18.80 5.43 -13.50
C LEU A 527 18.49 5.99 -14.89
N SER A 528 17.82 5.18 -15.71
CA SER A 528 17.34 5.59 -17.02
C SER A 528 15.81 5.57 -17.06
N ILE A 529 15.21 6.74 -17.22
CA ILE A 529 13.75 6.91 -17.31
C ILE A 529 13.42 7.50 -18.68
N HIS A 530 12.87 6.69 -19.58
CA HIS A 530 12.67 7.13 -20.96
C HIS A 530 11.42 6.58 -21.65
N ASP A 531 10.94 7.29 -22.66
CA ASP A 531 9.81 6.87 -23.50
C ASP A 531 8.55 6.54 -22.68
N ASN A 532 8.32 7.25 -21.57
CA ASN A 532 7.11 7.12 -20.75
C ASN A 532 6.12 8.25 -21.02
N VAL A 533 4.86 8.02 -20.63
CA VAL A 533 3.81 9.02 -20.51
C VAL A 533 3.44 9.17 -19.04
N PHE A 534 3.70 10.35 -18.46
CA PHE A 534 3.37 10.70 -17.07
C PHE A 534 2.35 11.84 -17.06
N ILE A 535 1.12 11.58 -16.65
CA ILE A 535 0.01 12.54 -16.59
C ILE A 535 -0.47 12.60 -15.13
N ALA A 536 -0.59 13.80 -14.57
CA ALA A 536 -1.25 14.01 -13.28
C ALA A 536 -2.41 14.99 -13.42
N ARG A 537 -3.53 14.67 -12.76
CA ARG A 537 -4.74 15.51 -12.77
C ARG A 537 -5.11 15.97 -11.38
N THR A 538 -5.69 17.16 -11.33
CA THR A 538 -6.25 17.77 -10.12
C THR A 538 -7.53 18.54 -10.45
N GLY A 539 -8.37 18.87 -9.46
CA GLY A 539 -9.64 19.55 -9.64
C GLY A 539 -10.55 19.45 -8.41
N PRO A 540 -11.79 19.98 -8.49
CA PRO A 540 -12.75 19.88 -7.39
C PRO A 540 -12.88 18.45 -6.84
N GLY A 541 -12.76 18.30 -5.52
CA GLY A 541 -12.74 17.00 -4.84
C GLY A 541 -11.39 16.28 -4.79
N GLN A 542 -10.39 16.77 -5.54
CA GLN A 542 -9.02 16.24 -5.56
C GLN A 542 -8.07 17.13 -4.76
N VAL A 543 -6.88 16.59 -4.43
CA VAL A 543 -5.81 17.36 -3.80
C VAL A 543 -5.37 18.51 -4.72
N PRO A 544 -5.02 19.70 -4.21
CA PRO A 544 -4.91 20.92 -5.01
C PRO A 544 -3.71 20.97 -5.98
N ARG A 545 -2.80 20.00 -5.90
CA ARG A 545 -1.58 19.97 -6.72
C ARG A 545 -1.50 18.69 -7.52
N ALA A 546 -1.11 18.80 -8.78
CA ALA A 546 -0.78 17.68 -9.65
C ALA A 546 0.65 17.84 -10.17
N TYR A 547 1.43 16.76 -10.14
CA TYR A 547 2.80 16.70 -10.63
C TYR A 547 2.96 15.54 -11.60
N GLY A 548 3.33 15.84 -12.86
CA GLY A 548 3.72 14.79 -13.80
C GLY A 548 4.96 14.06 -13.29
N VAL A 549 6.04 14.81 -13.03
CA VAL A 549 7.26 14.32 -12.39
C VAL A 549 7.69 15.29 -11.29
N ARG A 550 8.02 14.76 -10.10
CA ARG A 550 8.51 15.54 -8.95
C ARG A 550 9.84 14.98 -8.45
N ILE A 551 10.88 15.82 -8.39
CA ILE A 551 12.25 15.40 -8.04
C ILE A 551 12.76 16.17 -6.81
N SER A 552 13.33 15.44 -5.85
CA SER A 552 14.01 16.01 -4.68
C SER A 552 15.28 15.22 -4.36
N TYR A 553 16.45 15.76 -4.73
CA TYR A 553 17.72 15.08 -4.48
C TYR A 553 18.72 15.88 -3.64
N VAL A 554 19.32 15.18 -2.68
CA VAL A 554 20.38 15.66 -1.79
C VAL A 554 21.67 14.90 -2.10
N ASN A 555 22.79 15.61 -2.14
CA ASN A 555 24.11 15.03 -2.38
C ASN A 555 24.98 15.11 -1.12
N GLU A 556 24.50 14.47 -0.04
CA GLU A 556 25.24 14.49 1.21
C GLU A 556 26.54 13.68 1.06
N ASN A 557 27.65 14.29 1.46
CA ASN A 557 29.00 13.69 1.42
C ASN A 557 29.42 13.16 0.04
N GLY A 558 28.85 13.69 -1.06
CA GLY A 558 29.17 13.25 -2.42
C GLY A 558 28.58 11.89 -2.79
N SER A 559 27.62 11.36 -2.01
CA SER A 559 26.98 10.06 -2.25
C SER A 559 26.26 9.96 -3.60
N MET A 560 25.84 11.10 -4.15
CA MET A 560 25.18 11.25 -5.45
C MET A 560 26.09 11.89 -6.51
N ASN A 561 27.40 12.02 -6.28
CA ASN A 561 28.30 12.53 -7.32
C ASN A 561 28.23 11.66 -8.57
N GLU A 562 27.99 12.30 -9.71
CA GLU A 562 27.88 11.64 -11.02
C GLU A 562 26.88 10.48 -10.96
N ALA A 563 25.69 10.75 -10.41
CA ALA A 563 24.70 9.71 -10.13
C ALA A 563 24.19 9.03 -11.41
N GLY A 564 24.43 9.57 -12.60
CA GLY A 564 24.01 8.93 -13.86
C GLY A 564 22.49 8.82 -13.96
N ILE A 565 21.76 9.84 -13.51
CA ILE A 565 20.29 9.86 -13.53
C ILE A 565 19.83 10.63 -14.76
N SER A 566 19.04 9.96 -15.60
CA SER A 566 18.55 10.50 -16.87
C SER A 566 17.04 10.38 -17.00
N LEU A 567 16.41 11.46 -17.47
CA LEU A 567 14.99 11.55 -17.82
C LEU A 567 14.90 12.00 -19.30
N GLU A 568 14.64 11.06 -20.21
CA GLU A 568 14.74 11.31 -21.66
C GLU A 568 13.51 10.91 -22.47
N ASN A 569 13.13 11.71 -23.49
CA ASN A 569 12.05 11.36 -24.43
C ASN A 569 10.69 11.04 -23.77
N ASN A 570 10.40 11.60 -22.59
CA ASN A 570 9.12 11.38 -21.92
C ASN A 570 8.09 12.43 -22.34
N HIS A 571 6.82 12.05 -22.34
CA HIS A 571 5.70 12.98 -22.31
C HIS A 571 5.28 13.17 -20.85
N ILE A 572 5.44 14.38 -20.33
CA ILE A 572 5.13 14.73 -18.95
C ILE A 572 4.07 15.82 -18.97
N SER A 573 2.92 15.53 -18.38
CA SER A 573 1.76 16.43 -18.35
C SER A 573 1.20 16.57 -16.93
N ALA A 574 0.73 17.77 -16.59
CA ALA A 574 -0.05 17.99 -15.38
C ALA A 574 -1.13 19.05 -15.60
N LEU A 575 -2.38 18.68 -15.31
CA LEU A 575 -3.56 19.42 -15.73
C LEU A 575 -4.54 19.60 -14.57
N ALA A 576 -5.02 20.82 -14.34
CA ALA A 576 -6.25 21.04 -13.59
C ALA A 576 -7.46 20.78 -14.52
N THR A 577 -8.38 19.96 -14.07
CA THR A 577 -9.61 19.59 -14.80
C THR A 577 -10.64 20.71 -14.87
N ALA A 578 -10.42 21.80 -14.14
CA ALA A 578 -11.26 22.99 -14.17
C ALA A 578 -10.41 24.24 -13.88
N SER A 579 -10.80 25.38 -14.48
CA SER A 579 -10.21 26.71 -14.21
C SER A 579 -10.62 27.27 -12.84
N VAL A 580 -10.56 26.46 -11.80
CA VAL A 580 -10.93 26.85 -10.43
C VAL A 580 -9.67 27.34 -9.71
N PRO A 581 -9.71 28.55 -9.10
CA PRO A 581 -8.58 29.06 -8.31
C PRO A 581 -8.17 28.07 -7.21
N GLY A 582 -6.87 27.79 -7.10
CA GLY A 582 -6.31 26.91 -6.07
C GLY A 582 -5.84 25.55 -6.57
N TYR A 583 -6.24 25.15 -7.78
CA TYR A 583 -5.76 23.95 -8.45
C TYR A 583 -4.60 24.27 -9.38
N ARG A 584 -3.52 23.49 -9.30
CA ARG A 584 -2.26 23.76 -10.00
C ARG A 584 -1.65 22.47 -10.54
N GLY A 585 -1.51 22.38 -11.86
CA GLY A 585 -0.73 21.34 -12.52
C GLY A 585 0.72 21.80 -12.72
N ARG A 586 1.68 20.91 -12.48
CA ARG A 586 3.10 21.16 -12.81
C ARG A 586 3.68 19.96 -13.51
N ALA A 587 4.08 20.12 -14.76
CA ALA A 587 4.54 18.97 -15.53
C ALA A 587 5.80 18.38 -14.88
N LEU A 588 6.84 19.20 -14.73
CA LEU A 588 8.07 18.84 -14.03
C LEU A 588 8.36 19.81 -12.88
N ALA A 589 8.49 19.27 -11.67
CA ALA A 589 8.88 20.02 -10.47
C ALA A 589 10.24 19.55 -9.93
N LEU A 590 11.18 20.49 -9.82
CA LEU A 590 12.48 20.31 -9.17
C LEU A 590 12.46 21.03 -7.82
N ASP A 591 12.12 20.30 -6.76
CA ASP A 591 12.01 20.88 -5.41
C ASP A 591 13.39 21.24 -4.86
N ARG A 592 14.35 20.32 -5.03
CA ARG A 592 15.75 20.40 -4.61
C ARG A 592 16.61 19.53 -5.51
N VAL A 593 17.77 20.05 -5.92
CA VAL A 593 18.83 19.23 -6.53
C VAL A 593 20.16 19.81 -6.05
N ASP A 594 20.93 19.04 -5.28
CA ASP A 594 22.25 19.49 -4.83
C ASP A 594 23.31 19.38 -5.95
N ALA A 595 24.35 20.21 -5.88
CA ALA A 595 25.44 20.19 -6.86
C ALA A 595 26.14 18.83 -6.92
N GLY A 596 26.69 18.48 -8.09
CA GLY A 596 27.44 17.23 -8.32
C GLY A 596 26.58 16.04 -8.75
N ILE A 597 25.25 16.14 -8.66
CA ILE A 597 24.34 15.03 -9.03
C ILE A 597 24.43 14.65 -10.51
N ASP A 598 24.62 15.65 -11.38
CA ASP A 598 24.58 15.50 -12.85
C ASP A 598 23.25 14.90 -13.35
N LEU A 599 22.14 15.48 -12.90
CA LEU A 599 20.80 15.10 -13.33
C LEU A 599 20.57 15.58 -14.77
N ARG A 600 20.38 14.65 -15.70
CA ARG A 600 20.15 14.96 -17.12
C ARG A 600 18.67 14.85 -17.48
N ILE A 601 18.10 15.93 -17.99
CA ILE A 601 16.69 16.01 -18.41
C ILE A 601 16.66 16.44 -19.88
N ALA A 602 16.41 15.52 -20.80
CA ALA A 602 16.58 15.77 -22.23
C ALA A 602 15.41 15.34 -23.10
N ARG A 603 15.06 16.13 -24.12
CA ARG A 603 14.10 15.76 -25.18
C ARG A 603 12.71 15.36 -24.65
N ASN A 604 12.31 15.86 -23.48
CA ASN A 604 10.98 15.63 -22.95
C ASN A 604 9.98 16.65 -23.51
N LEU A 605 8.72 16.24 -23.67
CA LEU A 605 7.59 17.15 -23.83
C LEU A 605 7.01 17.44 -22.44
N LEU A 606 7.06 18.69 -22.02
CA LEU A 606 6.54 19.17 -20.74
C LEU A 606 5.28 20.01 -21.01
N GLU A 607 4.12 19.53 -20.57
CA GLU A 607 2.82 20.15 -20.82
C GLU A 607 2.07 20.45 -19.50
N SER A 608 1.61 21.69 -19.32
CA SER A 608 0.83 22.04 -18.14
C SER A 608 -0.03 23.28 -18.37
N ASP A 609 -1.12 23.39 -17.60
CA ASP A 609 -2.03 24.53 -17.56
C ASP A 609 -1.63 25.61 -16.54
N ASP A 610 -0.58 25.37 -15.76
CA ASP A 610 0.02 26.34 -14.83
C ASP A 610 1.52 26.49 -15.10
N LEU A 611 2.35 25.47 -14.80
CA LEU A 611 3.80 25.54 -15.02
C LEU A 611 4.35 24.26 -15.65
N PRO A 612 4.80 24.29 -16.92
CA PRO A 612 5.50 23.16 -17.54
C PRO A 612 6.79 22.78 -16.80
N LEU A 613 7.47 23.75 -16.18
CA LEU A 613 8.66 23.53 -15.36
C LEU A 613 8.62 24.45 -14.14
N ALA A 614 8.63 23.85 -12.95
CA ALA A 614 8.81 24.53 -11.68
C ALA A 614 10.20 24.20 -11.11
N VAL A 615 10.97 25.24 -10.76
CA VAL A 615 12.33 25.11 -10.22
C VAL A 615 12.38 25.80 -8.87
N ALA A 616 13.02 25.14 -7.88
CA ALA A 616 13.33 25.71 -6.58
C ALA A 616 12.08 26.08 -5.75
N GLU A 617 11.15 25.13 -5.62
CA GLU A 617 9.99 25.27 -4.72
C GLU A 617 10.38 25.13 -3.25
N GLY A 618 11.21 26.06 -2.77
CA GLY A 618 11.64 26.16 -1.38
C GLY A 618 13.12 25.88 -1.13
N THR A 619 13.89 25.39 -2.12
CA THR A 619 15.34 25.16 -1.96
C THR A 619 16.13 25.33 -3.27
N ASP A 620 17.47 25.32 -3.19
CA ASP A 620 18.35 25.49 -4.36
C ASP A 620 18.31 24.27 -5.31
N VAL A 621 18.40 24.55 -6.61
CA VAL A 621 18.60 23.56 -7.67
C VAL A 621 19.94 23.84 -8.35
N ARG A 622 20.88 22.91 -8.21
CA ARG A 622 22.26 22.95 -8.71
C ARG A 622 22.58 21.58 -9.30
N GLY A 623 23.16 21.52 -10.50
CA GLY A 623 23.57 20.23 -11.10
C GLY A 623 22.45 19.47 -11.83
N ALA A 624 21.41 20.18 -12.30
CA ALA A 624 20.48 19.67 -13.31
C ALA A 624 20.80 20.31 -14.68
N VAL A 625 20.81 19.49 -15.74
CA VAL A 625 21.07 19.91 -17.11
C VAL A 625 19.83 19.64 -17.97
N LEU A 626 19.26 20.69 -18.55
CA LEU A 626 18.10 20.62 -19.44
C LEU A 626 18.53 20.74 -20.89
N ILE A 627 18.21 19.74 -21.73
CA ILE A 627 18.69 19.66 -23.13
C ILE A 627 17.52 19.39 -24.07
N ALA A 628 17.22 20.34 -24.97
CA ALA A 628 16.24 20.16 -26.04
C ALA A 628 14.84 19.69 -25.56
N ASN A 629 14.40 20.11 -24.37
CA ASN A 629 13.04 19.88 -23.90
C ASN A 629 12.06 20.84 -24.60
N THR A 630 10.86 20.36 -24.88
CA THR A 630 9.74 21.17 -25.40
C THR A 630 8.82 21.54 -24.26
N TYR A 631 8.50 22.82 -24.13
CA TYR A 631 7.57 23.33 -23.12
C TYR A 631 6.29 23.77 -23.81
N ARG A 632 5.14 23.30 -23.32
CA ARG A 632 3.83 23.62 -23.87
C ARG A 632 2.88 24.04 -22.75
N GLU A 633 2.21 25.15 -22.96
CA GLU A 633 1.02 25.49 -22.18
C GLU A 633 -0.16 24.72 -22.76
N SER A 634 -0.85 23.92 -21.93
CA SER A 634 -2.08 23.26 -22.37
C SER A 634 -3.18 24.32 -22.43
N GLY A 635 -3.67 24.61 -23.63
CA GLY A 635 -4.75 25.59 -23.81
C GLY A 635 -6.03 25.15 -23.08
N PRO A 636 -6.88 26.11 -22.66
CA PRO A 636 -8.14 25.82 -21.96
C PRO A 636 -9.10 24.93 -22.77
N ASP A 637 -8.94 24.89 -24.09
CA ASP A 637 -9.80 24.14 -25.03
C ASP A 637 -9.32 22.72 -25.34
N HIS A 638 -8.19 22.26 -24.75
CA HIS A 638 -7.58 20.96 -25.06
C HIS A 638 -7.92 19.84 -24.09
N LEU A 639 -9.00 19.97 -23.31
CA LEU A 639 -9.59 18.81 -22.65
C LEU A 639 -10.11 17.85 -23.75
N PRO A 640 -9.49 16.68 -23.97
CA PRO A 640 -10.13 15.68 -24.82
C PRO A 640 -11.53 15.39 -24.23
N PRO A 641 -12.57 15.27 -25.07
CA PRO A 641 -13.92 15.05 -24.57
C PRO A 641 -13.92 13.86 -23.60
N ALA A 642 -14.44 14.10 -22.40
CA ALA A 642 -14.58 13.07 -21.38
C ALA A 642 -15.53 11.98 -21.92
N GLY A 643 -14.95 10.90 -22.44
CA GLY A 643 -15.69 9.71 -22.89
C GLY A 643 -15.67 9.49 -24.39
N THR A 644 -14.70 8.69 -24.84
CA THR A 644 -14.89 7.44 -25.60
C THR A 644 -13.50 6.82 -25.76
N PHE A 645 -13.07 6.01 -24.79
CA PHE A 645 -12.07 4.99 -25.09
C PHE A 645 -12.80 3.86 -25.81
N ASP A 646 -12.61 3.77 -27.12
CA ASP A 646 -13.06 2.64 -27.92
C ASP A 646 -12.19 1.43 -27.57
N ALA A 647 -12.59 0.71 -26.52
CA ALA A 647 -12.11 -0.63 -26.23
C ALA A 647 -12.81 -1.60 -27.19
N ARG A 648 -12.38 -1.60 -28.46
CA ARG A 648 -12.74 -2.62 -29.45
C ARG A 648 -11.48 -3.25 -30.03
N GLU A 649 -11.07 -4.35 -29.42
CA GLU A 649 -10.85 -5.66 -30.06
C GLU A 649 -10.03 -6.55 -29.13
N ARG A 650 -10.74 -7.31 -28.30
CA ARG A 650 -10.57 -8.76 -28.15
C ARG A 650 -11.75 -9.26 -27.33
N ASP A 651 -12.81 -9.58 -28.05
CA ASP A 651 -13.91 -10.39 -27.54
C ASP A 651 -13.39 -11.78 -27.16
N SER A 652 -13.70 -12.20 -25.94
CA SER A 652 -14.17 -13.56 -25.69
C SER A 652 -15.24 -13.47 -24.61
N ASP A 653 -16.43 -13.90 -25.01
CA ASP A 653 -17.70 -13.92 -24.30
C ASP A 653 -17.62 -14.36 -22.83
N ASP A 654 -18.35 -13.68 -21.94
CA ASP A 654 -19.40 -14.34 -21.16
C ASP A 654 -20.38 -13.33 -20.53
N LEU A 655 -21.65 -13.56 -20.85
CA LEU A 655 -22.86 -12.82 -20.47
C LEU A 655 -23.50 -13.48 -19.24
N PHE A 656 -23.89 -12.71 -18.22
CA PHE A 656 -25.13 -12.97 -17.48
C PHE A 656 -25.81 -11.67 -17.01
N TRP A 657 -27.10 -11.57 -17.33
CA TRP A 657 -28.08 -10.52 -17.01
C TRP A 657 -28.64 -10.66 -15.58
N SER A 658 -29.08 -9.59 -14.90
CA SER A 658 -30.46 -9.03 -14.90
C SER A 658 -30.63 -8.25 -13.56
N SER A 659 -31.53 -7.29 -13.29
CA SER A 659 -32.51 -6.48 -14.04
C SER A 659 -33.21 -5.49 -13.07
N HIS A 660 -33.64 -4.32 -13.60
CA HIS A 660 -34.89 -3.57 -13.29
C HIS A 660 -34.98 -2.72 -11.98
N LEU A 661 -35.60 -1.53 -11.90
CA LEU A 661 -36.52 -0.73 -12.74
C LEU A 661 -36.51 0.77 -12.32
N THR A 662 -36.67 1.62 -13.33
CA THR A 662 -36.99 3.06 -13.56
C THR A 662 -38.01 3.81 -12.64
N PRO A 663 -38.52 5.05 -12.95
CA PRO A 663 -37.93 6.34 -13.44
C PRO A 663 -38.53 7.62 -12.76
N THR A 664 -37.95 8.81 -12.98
CA THR A 664 -38.62 10.06 -13.49
C THR A 664 -37.79 11.32 -13.20
N GLY A 665 -37.72 12.24 -14.17
CA GLY A 665 -37.30 13.64 -13.95
C GLY A 665 -36.41 14.23 -15.05
N GLY A 666 -37.01 14.96 -15.99
CA GLY A 666 -36.39 15.38 -17.25
C GLY A 666 -35.35 16.50 -17.19
N TRP A 667 -34.49 16.52 -18.22
CA TRP A 667 -33.47 17.54 -18.44
C TRP A 667 -34.01 18.69 -19.32
N ARG A 668 -33.83 19.92 -18.84
CA ARG A 668 -34.00 21.16 -19.63
C ARG A 668 -32.64 21.56 -20.20
N GLN A 669 -32.58 21.65 -21.52
CA GLN A 669 -31.44 22.14 -22.31
C GLN A 669 -31.37 23.67 -22.19
N ILE A 670 -30.22 24.20 -21.76
CA ILE A 670 -29.87 25.62 -21.90
C ILE A 670 -28.60 25.67 -22.77
N LEU A 671 -28.70 26.31 -23.93
CA LEU A 671 -27.56 26.62 -24.80
C LEU A 671 -26.83 27.88 -24.26
N PRO A 672 -25.49 27.93 -24.26
CA PRO A 672 -24.76 29.11 -23.85
C PRO A 672 -24.55 30.10 -25.02
N ARG A 673 -24.49 31.39 -24.67
CA ARG A 673 -23.77 32.42 -25.41
C ARG A 673 -22.37 32.55 -24.85
#